data_AF-A0A2V6EWP8-F1
#
_entry.id   AF-A0A2V6EWP8-F1
#
_cell.length_a   1.000
_cell.length_b   1.000
_cell.length_c   1.000
_cell.angle_alpha   90.00
_cell.angle_beta   90.00
_cell.angle_gamma   90.00
#
_symmetry.space_group_name_H-M   'P 1'
#
loop_
_entity.id
_entity.type
_entity.pdbx_description
1 polymer ?
#
loop_
_entity_poly.entity_id
_entity_poly.type
_entity_poly.pdbx_seq_one_letter_code
_entity_poly.pdbx_strand_id
1 'polypeptide(L)'
;MGWLSVLIAVQPLTPAQASPPTPAGFRQDRVLVKPRPGTDLTVLHAGLGVTVLRSFPGIGNLQIVQLPPGASLASVLGAYQQSGLVQYAESDYLVRASLEPNDFRYGDGSLWGLHNTGIYGGVAGADINAPEGWDAQNTAPNIVVAVIDTGVRYTHEDLAANMWVNPGESGPGLLGVDKSINGIDDDGDGYVDDVHGINAILGTGVPWDDYGHGTHVSGTLGGLGNNSVGIVGVAWRVQIMACKFLDATGQGSISDAITCIDYARKKGAKIINASWGGYTFNSTALYDAISSARSAGILFVAATGNDNNDNDVNPLYPASYDLDNIIAVAATDRTDNRAWFSNYGARTVDLGAPGAAIFSCWNGSDSDYRYLDGTSMAAPHVVGVCALLWAHYPNDTYLQVKNRVLSNIDPLPALAGRTVTGGRLNLQKALGGSAPPPALTADFTADPTSGQAPLTVVFSDKSIGNPIAWDWDFGDGSAHSSAQNTSHTYNNAGDFTVVLTVAGGNGATSAKSQTIHATSPVPSPLPLPLPLGGTTATGQRPAPVSMISYDTPGDPVLDSSQFHLRVSGAPGERYVVEASPNLVDWMPVFTNAVSTFGFYDFTDTTSGTLPQRFYRAKPMAGGPIVLGEADYRNDRILVRPLAGVDLSVLHVLLGTRVLQTFPAIGNLEIVQLPAGAIVDNILALFRQSGLVQYAERDFQVQGLLAPNDFRYQDNSLWGLHNTGIYGGTPGADIHAQDAWDVQNTASNIIVAVIDTGVRYTHEDLADNMWVNPGETGGNGVDDDGDGYVDDVHGINAINNTGDPNDDHGHGTHVSGTIGGVGNNAVGVVGVAWKVQIMACKFLDASGIGFISDAIKCIDYARSQGARVVNASWGSTSFSSSALRDAIDSLRQAGIIFVAAAGNSAEDNGVDPIYPASYDLDNIISVAATTRTDELANFSNYGSTTVDLGAPGAAIFSCWNGADNDYKYFDGTSMAAPHVTGTCALLMAHYPGESYQQIINRILSNVDPLPSLAGKCVSGGRLDLQKALGGSPPPPPPEKPTVVVAATDANASEQGPDSGSFTITRAGDTSSALTVNYSLGGTAQNGIDYQQVETSVTIGAGSGSATVTITPIDDNEM
;
A
#
# COMPACT_ATOMS: atom_id res chain seq x y z
N MET A 1 49.11 -37.91 1.32
CA MET A 1 49.24 -36.96 0.19
C MET A 1 47.85 -36.57 -0.30
N GLY A 2 47.19 -35.65 0.40
CA GLY A 2 45.96 -35.00 -0.07
C GLY A 2 46.32 -33.57 -0.48
N TRP A 3 45.80 -33.11 -1.63
CA TRP A 3 46.03 -31.73 -2.07
C TRP A 3 44.96 -30.83 -1.45
N LEU A 4 45.37 -29.90 -0.58
CA LEU A 4 44.46 -28.91 0.01
C LEU A 4 44.08 -27.87 -1.07
N SER A 5 42.90 -28.04 -1.68
CA SER A 5 42.35 -27.06 -2.63
C SER A 5 41.52 -26.04 -1.88
N VAL A 6 42.14 -24.90 -1.53
CA VAL A 6 41.47 -23.80 -0.83
C VAL A 6 40.55 -23.06 -1.81
N LEU A 7 39.25 -23.38 -1.76
CA LEU A 7 38.19 -22.57 -2.39
C LEU A 7 37.66 -21.57 -1.34
N ILE A 8 38.04 -20.30 -1.45
CA ILE A 8 37.45 -19.23 -0.65
C ILE A 8 36.29 -18.64 -1.45
N ALA A 9 35.06 -18.94 -1.02
CA ALA A 9 33.90 -18.15 -1.36
C ALA A 9 33.82 -16.98 -0.39
N VAL A 10 33.90 -15.74 -0.90
CA VAL A 10 33.54 -14.55 -0.11
C VAL A 10 32.02 -14.54 0.02
N GLN A 11 31.50 -15.07 1.13
CA GLN A 11 30.09 -14.91 1.47
C GLN A 11 29.87 -13.57 2.21
N PRO A 12 28.79 -12.83 1.89
CA PRO A 12 28.34 -11.73 2.74
C PRO A 12 28.02 -12.23 4.15
N LEU A 13 28.04 -11.29 5.10
CA LEU A 13 27.65 -11.52 6.50
C LEU A 13 26.30 -12.23 6.57
N THR A 14 26.21 -13.31 7.35
CA THR A 14 24.90 -13.76 7.86
C THR A 14 24.38 -12.67 8.80
N PRO A 15 23.18 -12.11 8.57
CA PRO A 15 22.52 -11.28 9.58
C PRO A 15 22.38 -12.07 10.88
N ALA A 16 22.25 -11.37 12.00
CA ALA A 16 21.75 -12.00 13.22
C ALA A 16 20.43 -12.71 12.90
N GLN A 17 20.20 -13.90 13.48
CA GLN A 17 18.90 -14.57 13.38
C GLN A 17 17.86 -13.79 14.19
N ALA A 18 17.37 -12.70 13.61
CA ALA A 18 15.98 -12.34 13.78
C ALA A 18 15.14 -13.58 13.43
N SER A 19 14.09 -13.83 14.21
CA SER A 19 13.10 -14.85 13.88
C SER A 19 12.67 -14.65 12.43
N PRO A 20 12.59 -15.70 11.59
CA PRO A 20 12.14 -15.53 10.22
C PRO A 20 10.77 -14.85 10.24
N PRO A 21 10.56 -13.74 9.51
CA PRO A 21 9.26 -13.08 9.47
C PRO A 21 8.21 -14.09 9.02
N THR A 22 7.04 -14.02 9.66
CA THR A 22 5.88 -14.86 9.32
C THR A 22 5.66 -14.79 7.81
N PRO A 23 5.58 -15.93 7.09
CA PRO A 23 5.72 -15.90 5.64
C PRO A 23 4.70 -14.97 4.99
N ALA A 24 5.20 -14.07 4.15
CA ALA A 24 4.41 -13.48 3.07
C ALA A 24 3.61 -14.57 2.36
N GLY A 25 2.47 -14.20 1.76
CA GLY A 25 1.91 -15.04 0.71
C GLY A 25 2.98 -15.32 -0.36
N PHE A 26 2.96 -16.52 -0.93
CA PHE A 26 3.82 -16.91 -2.04
C PHE A 26 3.04 -17.78 -3.03
N ARG A 27 3.48 -17.80 -4.29
CA ARG A 27 2.89 -18.70 -5.30
C ARG A 27 3.10 -20.15 -4.91
N GLN A 28 2.01 -20.93 -4.93
CA GLN A 28 2.07 -22.38 -4.72
C GLN A 28 2.53 -23.14 -5.97
N ASP A 29 2.56 -22.48 -7.14
CA ASP A 29 2.76 -23.10 -8.46
C ASP A 29 4.10 -22.75 -9.13
N ARG A 30 4.94 -21.91 -8.51
CA ARG A 30 6.24 -21.48 -9.07
C ARG A 30 7.35 -21.40 -8.03
N VAL A 31 8.58 -21.61 -8.48
CA VAL A 31 9.83 -21.43 -7.70
C VAL A 31 10.88 -20.66 -8.50
N LEU A 32 11.73 -19.92 -7.78
CA LEU A 32 12.90 -19.24 -8.31
C LEU A 32 14.15 -20.09 -8.05
N VAL A 33 14.92 -20.39 -9.10
CA VAL A 33 16.06 -21.32 -9.01
C VAL A 33 17.29 -20.71 -9.68
N LYS A 34 18.40 -20.58 -8.94
CA LYS A 34 19.69 -20.14 -9.50
C LYS A 34 20.66 -21.32 -9.60
N PRO A 35 21.05 -21.77 -10.80
CA PRO A 35 22.07 -22.80 -10.98
C PRO A 35 23.42 -22.35 -10.43
N ARG A 36 24.29 -23.28 -10.01
CA ARG A 36 25.71 -22.96 -9.80
C ARG A 36 26.39 -22.70 -11.14
N PRO A 37 27.40 -21.81 -11.22
CA PRO A 37 28.11 -21.52 -12.47
C PRO A 37 28.58 -22.78 -13.20
N GLY A 38 28.25 -22.89 -14.49
CA GLY A 38 28.59 -24.06 -15.33
C GLY A 38 27.73 -25.31 -15.12
N THR A 39 26.64 -25.24 -14.35
CA THR A 39 25.77 -26.39 -14.06
C THR A 39 24.54 -26.42 -14.97
N ASP A 40 24.21 -27.61 -15.50
CA ASP A 40 23.00 -27.86 -16.29
C ASP A 40 21.94 -28.54 -15.40
N LEU A 41 20.75 -27.92 -15.31
CA LEU A 41 19.62 -28.45 -14.52
C LEU A 41 18.64 -29.30 -15.33
N THR A 42 18.84 -29.49 -16.64
CA THR A 42 17.89 -30.15 -17.56
C THR A 42 17.45 -31.54 -17.08
N VAL A 43 18.38 -32.35 -16.54
CA VAL A 43 18.08 -33.68 -15.99
C VAL A 43 17.24 -33.60 -14.71
N LEU A 44 17.54 -32.64 -13.83
CA LEU A 44 16.78 -32.41 -12.60
C LEU A 44 15.35 -31.93 -12.92
N HIS A 45 15.21 -31.06 -13.91
CA HIS A 45 13.91 -30.56 -14.37
C HIS A 45 13.02 -31.68 -14.91
N ALA A 46 13.59 -32.53 -15.78
CA ALA A 46 12.90 -33.71 -16.29
C ALA A 46 12.51 -34.70 -15.16
N GLY A 47 13.37 -34.86 -14.15
CA GLY A 47 13.10 -35.71 -12.98
C GLY A 47 11.99 -35.18 -12.05
N LEU A 48 11.81 -33.86 -11.98
CA LEU A 48 10.78 -33.19 -11.18
C LEU A 48 9.47 -32.92 -11.95
N GLY A 49 9.46 -33.12 -13.28
CA GLY A 49 8.31 -32.83 -14.13
C GLY A 49 7.97 -31.35 -14.25
N VAL A 50 8.93 -30.46 -13.95
CA VAL A 50 8.78 -29.01 -13.93
C VAL A 50 9.07 -28.38 -15.30
N THR A 51 8.51 -27.20 -15.56
CA THR A 51 8.72 -26.44 -16.81
C THR A 51 9.42 -25.13 -16.52
N VAL A 52 10.52 -24.82 -17.23
CA VAL A 52 11.16 -23.50 -17.15
C VAL A 52 10.31 -22.51 -17.95
N LEU A 53 9.82 -21.46 -17.29
CA LEU A 53 9.05 -20.39 -17.94
C LEU A 53 9.96 -19.32 -18.56
N ARG A 54 11.01 -18.92 -17.84
CA ARG A 54 12.02 -17.96 -18.32
C ARG A 54 13.36 -18.26 -17.67
N SER A 55 14.44 -17.90 -18.35
CA SER A 55 15.80 -17.89 -17.81
C SER A 55 16.40 -16.51 -18.03
N PHE A 56 17.21 -16.05 -17.08
CA PHE A 56 17.85 -14.72 -17.07
C PHE A 56 19.38 -14.85 -17.13
N PRO A 57 20.00 -14.90 -18.32
CA PRO A 57 21.45 -15.06 -18.43
C PRO A 57 22.23 -13.94 -17.74
N GLY A 58 21.71 -12.70 -17.79
CA GLY A 58 22.30 -11.53 -17.12
C GLY A 58 22.32 -11.60 -15.58
N ILE A 59 21.51 -12.50 -14.98
CA ILE A 59 21.38 -12.68 -13.53
C ILE A 59 21.99 -14.03 -13.11
N GLY A 60 23.00 -14.50 -13.85
CA GLY A 60 23.70 -15.76 -13.59
C GLY A 60 22.86 -17.00 -13.92
N ASN A 61 22.03 -16.93 -14.97
CA ASN A 61 21.08 -17.95 -15.39
C ASN A 61 20.01 -18.29 -14.33
N LEU A 62 19.56 -17.32 -13.53
CA LEU A 62 18.35 -17.47 -12.69
C LEU A 62 17.16 -17.94 -13.55
N GLN A 63 16.35 -18.87 -13.05
CA GLN A 63 15.23 -19.47 -13.77
C GLN A 63 13.92 -19.35 -12.97
N ILE A 64 12.84 -18.97 -13.66
CA ILE A 64 11.47 -19.09 -13.14
C ILE A 64 10.96 -20.47 -13.56
N VAL A 65 10.57 -21.29 -12.60
CA VAL A 65 10.18 -22.69 -12.83
C VAL A 65 8.74 -22.91 -12.38
N GLN A 66 7.89 -23.38 -13.29
CA GLN A 66 6.50 -23.78 -13.04
C GLN A 66 6.45 -25.23 -12.58
N LEU A 67 5.68 -25.48 -11.51
CA LEU A 67 5.44 -26.81 -10.97
C LEU A 67 4.36 -27.56 -11.77
N PRO A 68 4.46 -28.90 -11.89
CA PRO A 68 3.38 -29.68 -12.49
C PRO A 68 2.11 -29.65 -11.61
N PRO A 69 0.91 -29.72 -12.21
CA PRO A 69 -0.35 -29.60 -11.47
C PRO A 69 -0.46 -30.59 -10.30
N GLY A 70 -0.74 -30.07 -9.10
CA GLY A 70 -0.89 -30.86 -7.87
C GLY A 70 0.43 -31.23 -7.17
N ALA A 71 1.59 -30.79 -7.67
CA ALA A 71 2.85 -30.96 -6.95
C ALA A 71 2.94 -30.06 -5.70
N SER A 72 3.60 -30.56 -4.66
CA SER A 72 3.88 -29.81 -3.43
C SER A 72 5.06 -28.86 -3.63
N LEU A 73 4.84 -27.56 -3.40
CA LEU A 73 5.89 -26.53 -3.45
C LEU A 73 7.09 -26.89 -2.56
N ALA A 74 6.82 -27.27 -1.31
CA ALA A 74 7.85 -27.65 -0.34
C ALA A 74 8.68 -28.87 -0.81
N SER A 75 8.07 -29.82 -1.50
CA SER A 75 8.76 -30.99 -2.03
C SER A 75 9.69 -30.64 -3.20
N VAL A 76 9.26 -29.75 -4.10
CA VAL A 76 10.05 -29.31 -5.24
C VAL A 76 11.21 -28.40 -4.79
N LEU A 77 10.96 -27.44 -3.89
CA LEU A 77 12.00 -26.63 -3.27
C LEU A 77 13.04 -27.50 -2.56
N GLY A 78 12.59 -28.45 -1.73
CA GLY A 78 13.48 -29.38 -1.04
C GLY A 78 14.35 -30.19 -1.99
N ALA A 79 13.81 -30.66 -3.12
CA ALA A 79 14.57 -31.41 -4.11
C ALA A 79 15.65 -30.56 -4.81
N TYR A 80 15.36 -29.29 -5.14
CA TYR A 80 16.38 -28.39 -5.66
C TYR A 80 17.47 -28.10 -4.63
N GLN A 81 17.10 -27.74 -3.40
CA GLN A 81 18.04 -27.43 -2.33
C GLN A 81 18.96 -28.63 -1.98
N GLN A 82 18.41 -29.86 -1.99
CA GLN A 82 19.16 -31.09 -1.74
C GLN A 82 20.01 -31.56 -2.94
N SER A 83 19.78 -31.05 -4.16
CA SER A 83 20.52 -31.47 -5.35
C SER A 83 22.01 -31.11 -5.33
N GLY A 84 22.38 -30.06 -4.59
CA GLY A 84 23.73 -29.46 -4.65
C GLY A 84 24.05 -28.72 -5.96
N LEU A 85 23.17 -28.77 -6.97
CA LEU A 85 23.37 -28.17 -8.29
C LEU A 85 23.01 -26.67 -8.35
N VAL A 86 22.28 -26.18 -7.34
CA VAL A 86 21.79 -24.80 -7.25
C VAL A 86 22.61 -24.00 -6.23
N GLN A 87 22.66 -22.68 -6.43
CA GLN A 87 23.14 -21.73 -5.43
C GLN A 87 22.03 -21.46 -4.39
N TYR A 88 20.79 -21.28 -4.87
CA TYR A 88 19.58 -21.28 -4.06
C TYR A 88 18.37 -21.74 -4.88
N ALA A 89 17.32 -22.14 -4.17
CA ALA A 89 15.96 -22.25 -4.70
C ALA A 89 14.99 -21.73 -3.63
N GLU A 90 14.13 -20.78 -3.99
CA GLU A 90 13.22 -20.06 -3.08
C GLU A 90 11.80 -19.92 -3.67
N SER A 91 10.82 -19.67 -2.80
CA SER A 91 9.43 -19.40 -3.19
C SER A 91 9.32 -18.08 -3.96
N ASP A 92 8.32 -17.97 -4.83
CA ASP A 92 7.96 -16.71 -5.49
C ASP A 92 7.02 -15.89 -4.59
N TYR A 93 7.59 -14.96 -3.82
CA TYR A 93 6.91 -14.15 -2.80
C TYR A 93 6.06 -13.01 -3.40
N LEU A 94 4.98 -12.63 -2.70
CA LEU A 94 4.19 -11.44 -3.01
C LEU A 94 4.90 -10.15 -2.55
N VAL A 95 4.71 -9.09 -3.33
CA VAL A 95 4.96 -7.67 -2.99
C VAL A 95 3.72 -6.85 -3.28
N ARG A 96 3.64 -5.65 -2.68
CA ARG A 96 2.50 -4.74 -2.82
C ARG A 96 2.97 -3.30 -2.99
N ALA A 97 2.14 -2.46 -3.60
CA ALA A 97 2.22 -1.02 -3.41
C ALA A 97 1.87 -0.68 -1.95
N SER A 98 2.61 0.23 -1.33
CA SER A 98 2.36 0.64 0.06
C SER A 98 1.06 1.46 0.15
N LEU A 99 0.14 1.05 1.02
CA LEU A 99 -1.24 1.53 1.07
C LEU A 99 -1.55 2.27 2.37
N GLU A 100 -1.97 3.54 2.27
CA GLU A 100 -2.67 4.26 3.33
C GLU A 100 -4.04 4.75 2.84
N PRO A 101 -5.09 4.75 3.69
CA PRO A 101 -6.37 5.36 3.37
C PRO A 101 -6.25 6.89 3.36
N ASN A 102 -6.86 7.55 2.36
CA ASN A 102 -6.76 9.00 2.17
C ASN A 102 -7.87 9.81 2.88
N ASP A 103 -8.53 9.19 3.85
CA ASP A 103 -9.69 9.72 4.56
C ASP A 103 -9.23 10.68 5.67
N PHE A 104 -9.80 11.89 5.71
CA PHE A 104 -9.21 13.04 6.41
C PHE A 104 -8.89 12.76 7.91
N ARG A 105 -9.74 11.99 8.58
CA ARG A 105 -9.63 11.68 10.02
C ARG A 105 -8.71 10.51 10.35
N TYR A 106 -8.29 9.75 9.35
CA TYR A 106 -7.15 8.85 9.46
C TYR A 106 -5.87 9.69 9.50
N GLY A 107 -5.67 10.56 8.50
CA GLY A 107 -4.48 11.39 8.37
C GLY A 107 -4.26 12.40 9.50
N ASP A 108 -5.33 12.92 10.13
CA ASP A 108 -5.21 13.83 11.29
C ASP A 108 -4.97 13.13 12.65
N GLY A 109 -4.93 11.79 12.68
CA GLY A 109 -4.73 11.01 13.89
C GLY A 109 -5.95 10.91 14.83
N SER A 110 -7.14 11.35 14.40
CA SER A 110 -8.38 11.18 15.18
C SER A 110 -8.76 9.71 15.38
N LEU A 111 -8.43 8.85 14.40
CA LEU A 111 -8.70 7.41 14.42
C LEU A 111 -7.61 6.59 15.12
N TRP A 112 -7.19 7.03 16.31
CA TRP A 112 -6.12 6.40 17.09
C TRP A 112 -6.34 4.88 17.29
N GLY A 113 -7.59 4.42 17.41
CA GLY A 113 -7.88 2.99 17.60
C GLY A 113 -7.47 2.12 16.41
N LEU A 114 -7.32 2.71 15.22
CA LEU A 114 -6.85 2.04 14.01
C LEU A 114 -5.33 2.17 13.84
N HIS A 115 -4.81 3.38 14.07
CA HIS A 115 -3.39 3.71 13.96
C HIS A 115 -3.05 4.82 14.97
N ASN A 116 -2.29 4.47 16.02
CA ASN A 116 -1.90 5.38 17.09
C ASN A 116 -0.42 5.72 16.95
N THR A 117 -0.14 6.92 16.45
CA THR A 117 1.20 7.48 16.29
C THR A 117 1.68 8.26 17.53
N GLY A 118 0.97 8.15 18.66
CA GLY A 118 1.22 8.93 19.89
C GLY A 118 0.66 10.36 19.86
N ILE A 119 0.06 10.79 18.75
CA ILE A 119 -0.62 12.08 18.61
C ILE A 119 -1.77 12.17 19.64
N TYR A 120 -2.08 13.40 20.09
CA TYR A 120 -3.06 13.69 21.14
C TYR A 120 -2.82 12.93 22.48
N GLY A 121 -1.56 12.63 22.80
CA GLY A 121 -1.16 12.05 24.09
C GLY A 121 -1.37 10.54 24.20
N GLY A 122 -1.36 9.83 23.07
CA GLY A 122 -1.30 8.36 23.04
C GLY A 122 0.11 7.80 23.26
N VAL A 123 0.20 6.49 23.35
CA VAL A 123 1.44 5.71 23.19
C VAL A 123 1.44 5.13 21.78
N ALA A 124 2.54 5.25 21.05
CA ALA A 124 2.62 4.70 19.69
C ALA A 124 2.46 3.17 19.68
N GLY A 125 1.71 2.61 18.74
CA GLY A 125 1.35 1.18 18.69
C GLY A 125 0.28 0.75 19.72
N ALA A 126 -0.31 1.69 20.46
CA ALA A 126 -1.49 1.45 21.29
C ALA A 126 -2.78 1.55 20.45
N ASP A 127 -2.94 0.64 19.48
CA ASP A 127 -4.02 0.56 18.46
C ASP A 127 -4.27 -0.90 18.05
N ILE A 128 -4.98 -1.19 16.95
CA ILE A 128 -5.22 -2.58 16.51
C ILE A 128 -4.26 -3.06 15.41
N ASN A 129 -3.20 -2.33 15.08
CA ASN A 129 -2.36 -2.54 13.89
C ASN A 129 -3.23 -2.65 12.62
N ALA A 130 -4.09 -1.64 12.39
CA ALA A 130 -5.01 -1.67 11.25
C ALA A 130 -4.29 -1.51 9.91
N PRO A 131 -3.33 -0.57 9.71
CA PRO A 131 -2.63 -0.41 8.43
C PRO A 131 -1.90 -1.69 7.99
N GLU A 132 -1.15 -2.32 8.90
CA GLU A 132 -0.40 -3.54 8.63
C GLU A 132 -1.32 -4.76 8.47
N GLY A 133 -2.55 -4.68 8.99
CA GLY A 133 -3.63 -5.63 8.72
C GLY A 133 -4.27 -5.42 7.34
N TRP A 134 -4.42 -4.17 6.92
CA TRP A 134 -4.98 -3.78 5.62
C TRP A 134 -4.07 -4.17 4.45
N ASP A 135 -2.76 -4.22 4.66
CA ASP A 135 -1.80 -4.86 3.75
C ASP A 135 -2.16 -6.33 3.45
N ALA A 136 -2.84 -7.04 4.36
CA ALA A 136 -3.29 -8.41 4.14
C ALA A 136 -4.74 -8.49 3.62
N GLN A 137 -5.68 -7.79 4.27
CA GLN A 137 -7.10 -7.70 3.89
C GLN A 137 -7.72 -6.40 4.43
N ASN A 138 -8.26 -5.55 3.55
CA ASN A 138 -8.93 -4.29 3.93
C ASN A 138 -10.42 -4.23 3.62
N THR A 139 -10.95 -5.18 2.84
CA THR A 139 -12.37 -5.21 2.43
C THR A 139 -13.01 -6.58 2.66
N ALA A 140 -14.30 -6.56 2.98
CA ALA A 140 -15.17 -7.72 3.21
C ALA A 140 -16.56 -7.51 2.54
N PRO A 141 -16.63 -7.17 1.23
CA PRO A 141 -17.85 -6.71 0.58
C PRO A 141 -18.93 -7.80 0.41
N ASN A 142 -18.59 -9.06 0.71
CA ASN A 142 -19.46 -10.23 0.71
C ASN A 142 -19.96 -10.62 2.12
N ILE A 143 -19.58 -9.89 3.17
CA ILE A 143 -19.93 -10.19 4.56
C ILE A 143 -21.01 -9.22 5.03
N VAL A 144 -22.16 -9.77 5.42
CA VAL A 144 -23.27 -9.02 6.03
C VAL A 144 -23.09 -8.97 7.54
N VAL A 145 -23.04 -7.76 8.08
CA VAL A 145 -22.93 -7.44 9.51
C VAL A 145 -24.21 -6.76 9.96
N ALA A 146 -24.90 -7.32 10.95
CA ALA A 146 -26.09 -6.71 11.52
C ALA A 146 -25.74 -5.82 12.72
N VAL A 147 -26.10 -4.54 12.65
CA VAL A 147 -25.98 -3.58 13.75
C VAL A 147 -27.33 -3.50 14.47
N ILE A 148 -27.44 -4.16 15.62
CA ILE A 148 -28.64 -4.18 16.44
C ILE A 148 -28.51 -3.07 17.49
N ASP A 149 -29.13 -1.92 17.25
CA ASP A 149 -28.88 -0.70 18.03
C ASP A 149 -30.05 0.32 17.89
N THR A 150 -29.73 1.61 17.82
CA THR A 150 -30.60 2.76 17.63
C THR A 150 -30.97 3.02 16.16
N GLY A 151 -30.53 2.17 15.23
CA GLY A 151 -30.65 2.36 13.78
C GLY A 151 -29.34 2.82 13.15
N VAL A 152 -29.34 3.11 11.85
CA VAL A 152 -28.17 3.69 11.16
C VAL A 152 -28.64 4.81 10.24
N ARG A 153 -27.92 5.93 10.23
CA ARG A 153 -28.07 6.98 9.20
C ARG A 153 -27.49 6.48 7.88
N TYR A 154 -28.26 5.65 7.16
CA TYR A 154 -27.86 4.98 5.92
C TYR A 154 -27.58 5.93 4.74
N THR A 155 -27.84 7.23 4.88
CA THR A 155 -27.49 8.29 3.91
C THR A 155 -26.17 8.99 4.21
N HIS A 156 -25.51 8.68 5.34
CA HIS A 156 -24.25 9.30 5.75
C HIS A 156 -23.13 9.01 4.75
N GLU A 157 -22.29 10.00 4.45
CA GLU A 157 -21.33 9.99 3.34
C GLU A 157 -20.34 8.80 3.40
N ASP A 158 -19.81 8.51 4.58
CA ASP A 158 -18.92 7.35 4.79
C ASP A 158 -19.66 6.00 5.01
N LEU A 159 -20.99 5.95 5.00
CA LEU A 159 -21.74 4.71 5.26
C LEU A 159 -22.60 4.24 4.09
N ALA A 160 -23.15 5.15 3.29
CA ALA A 160 -24.15 4.83 2.28
C ALA A 160 -23.72 3.73 1.28
N ALA A 161 -22.44 3.70 0.88
CA ALA A 161 -21.90 2.68 -0.02
C ALA A 161 -21.69 1.30 0.63
N ASN A 162 -21.60 1.25 1.97
CA ASN A 162 -21.44 0.04 2.77
C ASN A 162 -22.75 -0.43 3.41
N MET A 163 -23.87 0.25 3.16
CA MET A 163 -25.18 -0.23 3.61
C MET A 163 -25.58 -1.49 2.85
N TRP A 164 -26.00 -2.51 3.58
CA TRP A 164 -26.64 -3.70 3.01
C TRP A 164 -27.90 -3.29 2.26
N VAL A 165 -28.15 -3.94 1.13
CA VAL A 165 -29.36 -3.76 0.33
C VAL A 165 -30.09 -5.09 0.30
N ASN A 166 -31.32 -5.15 0.77
CA ASN A 166 -32.11 -6.38 0.75
C ASN A 166 -32.34 -6.83 -0.71
N PRO A 167 -31.86 -8.02 -1.14
CA PRO A 167 -32.13 -8.55 -2.48
C PRO A 167 -33.62 -8.88 -2.72
N GLY A 168 -34.42 -9.02 -1.66
CA GLY A 168 -35.86 -9.15 -1.72
C GLY A 168 -36.55 -7.88 -2.20
N GLU A 169 -36.26 -6.76 -1.54
CA GLU A 169 -36.87 -5.43 -1.73
C GLU A 169 -36.06 -4.50 -2.66
N SER A 170 -35.26 -5.02 -3.60
CA SER A 170 -34.50 -4.17 -4.54
C SER A 170 -34.60 -4.61 -6.00
N GLY A 171 -34.46 -3.65 -6.91
CA GLY A 171 -34.52 -3.84 -8.36
C GLY A 171 -35.95 -3.80 -8.91
N PRO A 172 -36.15 -4.15 -10.20
CA PRO A 172 -37.44 -3.96 -10.87
C PRO A 172 -38.50 -4.96 -10.37
N GLY A 173 -39.55 -4.44 -9.74
CA GLY A 173 -40.72 -5.21 -9.31
C GLY A 173 -41.65 -5.60 -10.48
N LEU A 174 -42.71 -6.35 -10.16
CA LEU A 174 -43.69 -6.91 -11.13
C LEU A 174 -44.36 -5.87 -12.06
N LEU A 175 -44.32 -4.58 -11.71
CA LEU A 175 -44.89 -3.47 -12.48
C LEU A 175 -43.83 -2.52 -13.08
N GLY A 176 -42.54 -2.85 -12.97
CA GLY A 176 -41.44 -1.98 -13.42
C GLY A 176 -41.16 -0.76 -12.53
N VAL A 177 -41.86 -0.64 -11.40
CA VAL A 177 -41.47 0.22 -10.28
C VAL A 177 -40.37 -0.50 -9.50
N ASP A 178 -39.35 0.22 -9.05
CA ASP A 178 -38.31 -0.36 -8.19
C ASP A 178 -38.92 -0.80 -6.87
N LYS A 179 -38.57 -1.99 -6.41
CA LYS A 179 -39.10 -2.57 -5.17
C LYS A 179 -38.81 -1.70 -3.95
N SER A 180 -37.65 -1.05 -3.93
CA SER A 180 -37.16 -0.25 -2.79
C SER A 180 -38.04 0.94 -2.38
N ILE A 181 -39.08 1.25 -3.16
CA ILE A 181 -40.00 2.38 -2.97
C ILE A 181 -41.44 2.05 -3.36
N ASN A 182 -41.81 0.76 -3.52
CA ASN A 182 -43.11 0.39 -4.07
C ASN A 182 -44.23 0.26 -3.00
N GLY A 183 -43.88 0.23 -1.71
CA GLY A 183 -44.82 0.10 -0.61
C GLY A 183 -45.37 -1.32 -0.43
N ILE A 184 -44.59 -2.33 -0.81
CA ILE A 184 -44.93 -3.76 -0.74
C ILE A 184 -43.87 -4.47 0.12
N ASP A 185 -44.26 -5.60 0.68
CA ASP A 185 -43.37 -6.61 1.26
C ASP A 185 -43.19 -7.67 0.16
N ASP A 186 -42.17 -7.49 -0.69
CA ASP A 186 -41.94 -8.29 -1.91
C ASP A 186 -41.31 -9.67 -1.60
N ASP A 187 -40.57 -9.82 -0.49
CA ASP A 187 -40.00 -11.09 -0.03
C ASP A 187 -40.82 -11.84 1.05
N GLY A 188 -41.82 -11.18 1.63
CA GLY A 188 -42.86 -11.78 2.47
C GLY A 188 -42.43 -12.05 3.91
N ASP A 189 -41.46 -11.30 4.43
CA ASP A 189 -40.92 -11.49 5.78
C ASP A 189 -41.71 -10.74 6.88
N GLY A 190 -42.59 -9.83 6.48
CA GLY A 190 -43.42 -8.99 7.35
C GLY A 190 -43.04 -7.50 7.37
N TYR A 191 -42.00 -7.05 6.66
CA TYR A 191 -41.53 -5.67 6.66
C TYR A 191 -41.54 -5.04 5.27
N VAL A 192 -42.47 -4.11 5.04
CA VAL A 192 -42.56 -3.34 3.80
C VAL A 192 -41.32 -2.46 3.60
N ASP A 193 -40.77 -2.48 2.38
CA ASP A 193 -39.62 -1.68 1.91
C ASP A 193 -38.39 -1.74 2.87
N ASP A 194 -38.01 -2.90 3.41
CA ASP A 194 -36.90 -3.08 4.39
C ASP A 194 -35.48 -3.03 3.80
N VAL A 195 -35.28 -2.13 2.81
CA VAL A 195 -34.12 -2.04 1.92
C VAL A 195 -32.78 -2.10 2.67
N HIS A 196 -32.66 -1.46 3.83
CA HIS A 196 -31.41 -1.41 4.63
C HIS A 196 -31.54 -2.11 5.99
N GLY A 197 -32.63 -2.84 6.23
CA GLY A 197 -33.01 -3.43 7.51
C GLY A 197 -34.28 -2.82 8.11
N ILE A 198 -34.50 -3.02 9.40
CA ILE A 198 -35.82 -2.79 10.05
C ILE A 198 -35.77 -1.92 11.30
N ASN A 199 -36.93 -1.35 11.64
CA ASN A 199 -37.24 -0.77 12.93
C ASN A 199 -38.24 -1.68 13.65
N ALA A 200 -37.71 -2.48 14.59
CA ALA A 200 -38.48 -3.46 15.35
C ALA A 200 -39.51 -2.81 16.31
N ILE A 201 -39.28 -1.58 16.75
CA ILE A 201 -40.17 -0.83 17.65
C ILE A 201 -41.49 -0.47 16.93
N LEU A 202 -41.39 -0.09 15.66
CA LEU A 202 -42.52 0.35 14.83
C LEU A 202 -43.07 -0.73 13.90
N GLY A 203 -42.30 -1.81 13.66
CA GLY A 203 -42.64 -2.85 12.69
C GLY A 203 -42.54 -2.37 11.24
N THR A 204 -41.48 -1.62 10.90
CA THR A 204 -41.31 -1.00 9.56
C THR A 204 -39.92 -1.26 8.98
N GLY A 205 -39.77 -1.21 7.65
CA GLY A 205 -38.48 -1.28 6.94
C GLY A 205 -37.60 -0.02 7.03
N VAL A 206 -37.77 0.83 8.05
CA VAL A 206 -37.11 2.15 8.12
C VAL A 206 -36.19 2.24 9.36
N PRO A 207 -34.94 1.74 9.29
CA PRO A 207 -34.02 1.65 10.42
C PRO A 207 -33.27 2.97 10.71
N TRP A 208 -33.94 4.12 10.54
CA TRP A 208 -33.31 5.45 10.63
C TRP A 208 -32.83 5.77 12.05
N ASP A 209 -31.59 6.28 12.17
CA ASP A 209 -31.00 6.65 13.46
C ASP A 209 -31.40 8.07 13.93
N ASP A 210 -32.26 8.13 14.92
CA ASP A 210 -32.69 9.36 15.60
C ASP A 210 -31.97 9.61 16.95
N TYR A 211 -30.98 8.79 17.33
CA TYR A 211 -30.19 8.94 18.56
C TYR A 211 -28.68 9.18 18.32
N GLY A 212 -28.07 8.47 17.35
CA GLY A 212 -26.71 8.64 16.85
C GLY A 212 -25.74 7.50 17.14
N HIS A 213 -26.08 6.62 18.08
CA HIS A 213 -25.16 5.60 18.59
C HIS A 213 -24.93 4.45 17.59
N GLY A 214 -25.98 4.02 16.89
CA GLY A 214 -25.91 2.97 15.89
C GLY A 214 -25.15 3.43 14.64
N THR A 215 -25.29 4.70 14.26
CA THR A 215 -24.46 5.34 13.22
C THR A 215 -22.98 5.38 13.62
N HIS A 216 -22.68 5.70 14.89
CA HIS A 216 -21.30 5.76 15.40
C HIS A 216 -20.58 4.41 15.39
N VAL A 217 -21.24 3.34 15.86
CA VAL A 217 -20.64 1.99 15.81
C VAL A 217 -20.51 1.46 14.38
N SER A 218 -21.42 1.85 13.48
CA SER A 218 -21.36 1.51 12.06
C SER A 218 -20.15 2.14 11.36
N GLY A 219 -19.84 3.41 11.66
CA GLY A 219 -18.62 4.06 11.14
C GLY A 219 -17.35 3.38 11.64
N THR A 220 -17.29 3.01 12.92
CA THR A 220 -16.11 2.36 13.52
C THR A 220 -15.83 0.99 12.87
N LEU A 221 -16.88 0.19 12.60
CA LEU A 221 -16.70 -1.13 11.96
C LEU A 221 -16.47 -1.04 10.45
N GLY A 222 -17.08 -0.06 9.77
CA GLY A 222 -17.21 -0.06 8.31
C GLY A 222 -17.49 1.29 7.63
N GLY A 223 -16.93 2.39 8.14
CA GLY A 223 -16.75 3.62 7.36
C GLY A 223 -15.98 3.35 6.07
N LEU A 224 -16.45 3.92 4.96
CA LEU A 224 -15.94 3.68 3.61
C LEU A 224 -14.51 4.21 3.45
N GLY A 225 -13.53 3.30 3.39
CA GLY A 225 -12.13 3.68 3.22
C GLY A 225 -11.77 4.12 1.81
N ASN A 226 -10.80 5.04 1.72
CA ASN A 226 -10.23 5.63 0.51
C ASN A 226 -11.28 6.37 -0.34
N ASN A 227 -12.23 7.06 0.31
CA ASN A 227 -13.22 7.94 -0.32
C ASN A 227 -12.83 9.44 -0.21
N SER A 228 -11.77 9.76 0.54
CA SER A 228 -11.26 11.13 0.81
C SER A 228 -12.18 12.01 1.67
N VAL A 229 -13.10 11.37 2.40
CA VAL A 229 -14.11 12.00 3.24
C VAL A 229 -13.98 11.42 4.66
N GLY A 230 -14.38 12.22 5.66
CA GLY A 230 -14.50 11.80 7.06
C GLY A 230 -13.53 10.73 7.57
N ILE A 231 -14.07 9.54 7.86
CA ILE A 231 -13.42 8.44 8.59
C ILE A 231 -13.39 7.14 7.77
N VAL A 232 -12.38 6.31 8.05
CA VAL A 232 -12.33 4.91 7.63
C VAL A 232 -12.70 4.00 8.80
N GLY A 233 -13.50 2.95 8.53
CA GLY A 233 -13.76 1.89 9.51
C GLY A 233 -12.74 0.76 9.42
N VAL A 234 -12.78 -0.18 10.36
CA VAL A 234 -11.88 -1.35 10.33
C VAL A 234 -11.98 -2.12 9.00
N ALA A 235 -13.19 -2.30 8.44
CA ALA A 235 -13.38 -2.89 7.11
C ALA A 235 -13.82 -1.82 6.10
N TRP A 236 -12.95 -1.42 5.17
CA TRP A 236 -13.18 -0.30 4.24
C TRP A 236 -14.41 -0.52 3.35
N ARG A 237 -14.75 -1.78 3.05
CA ARG A 237 -16.01 -2.16 2.41
C ARG A 237 -16.61 -3.38 3.10
N VAL A 238 -17.89 -3.31 3.46
CA VAL A 238 -18.65 -4.37 4.14
C VAL A 238 -20.14 -4.12 3.88
N GLN A 239 -21.04 -5.06 4.19
CA GLN A 239 -22.49 -4.84 4.09
C GLN A 239 -23.11 -4.68 5.48
N ILE A 240 -23.54 -3.47 5.82
CA ILE A 240 -24.11 -3.10 7.13
C ILE A 240 -25.64 -3.18 7.06
N MET A 241 -26.22 -4.13 7.78
CA MET A 241 -27.67 -4.29 7.96
C MET A 241 -28.09 -3.61 9.25
N ALA A 242 -28.95 -2.59 9.17
CA ALA A 242 -29.35 -1.80 10.32
C ALA A 242 -30.61 -2.37 10.99
N CYS A 243 -30.58 -2.63 12.30
CA CYS A 243 -31.75 -3.03 13.05
C CYS A 243 -31.98 -2.12 14.26
N LYS A 244 -33.00 -1.27 14.17
CA LYS A 244 -33.39 -0.33 15.23
C LYS A 244 -34.32 -1.02 16.22
N PHE A 245 -33.83 -1.22 17.44
CA PHE A 245 -34.61 -1.68 18.59
C PHE A 245 -34.55 -0.72 19.79
N LEU A 246 -33.61 0.23 19.77
CA LEU A 246 -33.51 1.34 20.73
C LEU A 246 -34.13 2.62 20.12
N ASP A 247 -34.93 3.33 20.91
CA ASP A 247 -35.64 4.54 20.52
C ASP A 247 -34.76 5.80 20.55
N ALA A 248 -35.35 6.96 20.22
CA ALA A 248 -34.70 8.28 20.26
C ALA A 248 -34.21 8.73 21.65
N THR A 249 -34.46 7.96 22.70
CA THR A 249 -33.94 8.16 24.07
C THR A 249 -32.89 7.13 24.48
N GLY A 250 -32.56 6.18 23.59
CA GLY A 250 -31.65 5.06 23.85
C GLY A 250 -32.31 3.92 24.64
N GLN A 251 -33.64 3.82 24.66
CA GLN A 251 -34.38 2.77 25.38
C GLN A 251 -35.03 1.78 24.40
N GLY A 252 -35.07 0.50 24.78
CA GLY A 252 -35.70 -0.54 23.96
C GLY A 252 -36.07 -1.76 24.79
N SER A 253 -36.81 -2.70 24.18
CA SER A 253 -37.25 -3.92 24.86
C SER A 253 -36.51 -5.17 24.39
N ILE A 254 -36.49 -6.20 25.24
CA ILE A 254 -35.88 -7.50 24.91
C ILE A 254 -36.62 -8.17 23.74
N SER A 255 -37.94 -7.98 23.59
CA SER A 255 -38.70 -8.47 22.44
C SER A 255 -38.23 -7.87 21.12
N ASP A 256 -37.87 -6.58 21.11
CA ASP A 256 -37.43 -5.88 19.90
C ASP A 256 -35.99 -6.31 19.55
N ALA A 257 -35.14 -6.50 20.57
CA ALA A 257 -33.80 -7.10 20.40
C ALA A 257 -33.85 -8.54 19.83
N ILE A 258 -34.76 -9.38 20.35
CA ILE A 258 -34.99 -10.74 19.82
C ILE A 258 -35.48 -10.69 18.38
N THR A 259 -36.40 -9.77 18.06
CA THR A 259 -36.89 -9.54 16.69
C THR A 259 -35.74 -9.19 15.75
N CYS A 260 -34.84 -8.30 16.16
CA CYS A 260 -33.63 -7.97 15.40
C CYS A 260 -32.67 -9.16 15.21
N ILE A 261 -32.47 -10.00 16.24
CA ILE A 261 -31.63 -11.19 16.14
C ILE A 261 -32.23 -12.20 15.14
N ASP A 262 -33.55 -12.43 15.20
CA ASP A 262 -34.24 -13.35 14.28
C ASP A 262 -34.24 -12.83 12.83
N TYR A 263 -34.43 -11.52 12.64
CA TYR A 263 -34.33 -10.86 11.34
C TYR A 263 -32.94 -11.01 10.72
N ALA A 264 -31.89 -10.63 11.46
CA ALA A 264 -30.50 -10.76 11.02
C ALA A 264 -30.14 -12.22 10.66
N ARG A 265 -30.64 -13.18 11.44
CA ARG A 265 -30.48 -14.61 11.21
C ARG A 265 -31.18 -15.08 9.93
N LYS A 266 -32.39 -14.60 9.64
CA LYS A 266 -33.16 -14.95 8.44
C LYS A 266 -32.55 -14.35 7.16
N LYS A 267 -32.12 -13.09 7.20
CA LYS A 267 -31.52 -12.38 6.05
C LYS A 267 -30.03 -12.69 5.85
N GLY A 268 -29.44 -13.58 6.66
CA GLY A 268 -28.12 -14.17 6.39
C GLY A 268 -26.91 -13.40 6.91
N ALA A 269 -27.08 -12.55 7.94
CA ALA A 269 -25.95 -11.90 8.61
C ALA A 269 -24.95 -12.93 9.17
N LYS A 270 -23.65 -12.64 9.03
CA LYS A 270 -22.56 -13.48 9.57
C LYS A 270 -22.12 -13.06 10.96
N ILE A 271 -22.27 -11.77 11.27
CA ILE A 271 -21.83 -11.16 12.52
C ILE A 271 -22.93 -10.21 12.99
N ILE A 272 -23.20 -10.21 14.29
CA ILE A 272 -24.07 -9.25 14.97
C ILE A 272 -23.19 -8.36 15.86
N ASN A 273 -23.30 -7.04 15.71
CA ASN A 273 -22.80 -6.05 16.65
C ASN A 273 -23.89 -5.72 17.69
N ALA A 274 -23.62 -6.00 18.97
CA ALA A 274 -24.48 -5.71 20.10
C ALA A 274 -23.78 -4.75 21.09
N SER A 275 -23.76 -3.46 20.74
CA SER A 275 -23.14 -2.39 21.54
C SER A 275 -24.01 -1.91 22.73
N TRP A 276 -24.77 -2.83 23.33
CA TRP A 276 -25.77 -2.56 24.37
C TRP A 276 -25.82 -3.69 25.42
N GLY A 277 -26.41 -3.41 26.58
CA GLY A 277 -26.68 -4.42 27.61
C GLY A 277 -27.23 -3.86 28.91
N GLY A 278 -27.47 -4.73 29.89
CA GLY A 278 -27.95 -4.34 31.22
C GLY A 278 -27.79 -5.40 32.30
N TYR A 279 -27.85 -4.95 33.56
CA TYR A 279 -27.67 -5.77 34.77
C TYR A 279 -28.99 -6.32 35.34
N THR A 280 -30.14 -5.75 34.95
CA THR A 280 -31.42 -5.96 35.64
C THR A 280 -32.23 -7.16 35.13
N PHE A 281 -31.69 -7.90 34.15
CA PHE A 281 -32.36 -9.05 33.53
C PHE A 281 -31.36 -10.17 33.21
N ASN A 282 -31.81 -11.42 33.35
CA ASN A 282 -31.20 -12.59 32.74
C ASN A 282 -32.34 -13.31 32.01
N SER A 283 -32.44 -13.11 30.70
CA SER A 283 -33.62 -13.50 29.92
C SER A 283 -33.36 -14.78 29.13
N THR A 284 -34.05 -15.86 29.49
CA THR A 284 -34.01 -17.13 28.75
C THR A 284 -34.40 -16.94 27.29
N ALA A 285 -35.41 -16.11 26.99
CA ALA A 285 -35.82 -15.86 25.61
C ALA A 285 -34.75 -15.13 24.77
N LEU A 286 -33.92 -14.28 25.41
CA LEU A 286 -32.78 -13.64 24.73
C LEU A 286 -31.62 -14.61 24.54
N TYR A 287 -31.36 -15.46 25.55
CA TYR A 287 -30.40 -16.56 25.42
C TYR A 287 -30.78 -17.51 24.27
N ASP A 288 -32.05 -17.91 24.18
CA ASP A 288 -32.56 -18.77 23.12
C ASP A 288 -32.44 -18.12 21.73
N ALA A 289 -32.67 -16.80 21.63
CA ALA A 289 -32.48 -16.05 20.39
C ALA A 289 -31.00 -16.03 19.94
N ILE A 290 -30.06 -15.74 20.85
CA ILE A 290 -28.62 -15.75 20.55
C ILE A 290 -28.14 -17.19 20.25
N SER A 291 -28.69 -18.19 20.92
CA SER A 291 -28.46 -19.62 20.64
C SER A 291 -29.01 -20.06 19.27
N SER A 292 -30.10 -19.45 18.81
CA SER A 292 -30.58 -19.63 17.43
C SER A 292 -29.62 -19.02 16.40
N ALA A 293 -28.98 -17.89 16.73
CA ALA A 293 -27.93 -17.28 15.90
C ALA A 293 -26.64 -18.13 15.91
N ARG A 294 -26.24 -18.68 17.06
CA ARG A 294 -25.17 -19.71 17.18
C ARG A 294 -25.43 -20.87 16.23
N SER A 295 -26.66 -21.39 16.24
CA SER A 295 -27.09 -22.53 15.43
C SER A 295 -27.09 -22.22 13.91
N ALA A 296 -27.21 -20.95 13.53
CA ALA A 296 -27.04 -20.47 12.16
C ALA A 296 -25.57 -20.13 11.80
N GLY A 297 -24.64 -20.26 12.75
CA GLY A 297 -23.21 -20.00 12.56
C GLY A 297 -22.83 -18.52 12.60
N ILE A 298 -23.56 -17.71 13.37
CA ILE A 298 -23.41 -16.25 13.45
C ILE A 298 -22.60 -15.86 14.69
N LEU A 299 -21.56 -15.03 14.52
CA LEU A 299 -20.84 -14.42 15.65
C LEU A 299 -21.66 -13.31 16.30
N PHE A 300 -21.62 -13.23 17.63
CA PHE A 300 -22.36 -12.22 18.41
C PHE A 300 -21.38 -11.40 19.25
N VAL A 301 -20.97 -10.23 18.78
CA VAL A 301 -19.97 -9.40 19.47
C VAL A 301 -20.68 -8.42 20.40
N ALA A 302 -20.37 -8.46 21.70
CA ALA A 302 -21.13 -7.77 22.74
C ALA A 302 -20.25 -6.82 23.58
N ALA A 303 -20.76 -5.60 23.81
CA ALA A 303 -20.17 -4.65 24.74
C ALA A 303 -20.38 -5.09 26.20
N THR A 304 -19.34 -4.94 27.03
CA THR A 304 -19.33 -5.51 28.40
C THR A 304 -19.85 -4.58 29.50
N GLY A 305 -20.05 -3.30 29.21
CA GLY A 305 -20.54 -2.29 30.15
C GLY A 305 -19.50 -1.23 30.54
N ASN A 306 -19.97 -0.12 31.12
CA ASN A 306 -19.20 1.11 31.32
C ASN A 306 -19.21 1.59 32.79
N ASP A 307 -19.35 0.66 33.75
CA ASP A 307 -19.53 0.96 35.18
C ASP A 307 -18.30 0.56 36.02
N ASN A 308 -17.18 0.23 35.37
CA ASN A 308 -15.95 -0.30 35.98
C ASN A 308 -16.20 -1.56 36.82
N ASN A 309 -17.16 -2.38 36.38
CA ASN A 309 -17.70 -3.53 37.10
C ASN A 309 -17.00 -4.85 36.70
N ASP A 310 -16.96 -5.79 37.64
CA ASP A 310 -16.51 -7.17 37.41
C ASP A 310 -17.71 -8.06 37.03
N ASN A 311 -17.80 -8.42 35.75
CA ASN A 311 -18.88 -9.22 35.18
C ASN A 311 -18.84 -10.69 35.65
N ASP A 312 -17.71 -11.17 36.17
CA ASP A 312 -17.61 -12.48 36.84
C ASP A 312 -18.42 -12.52 38.15
N VAL A 313 -18.71 -11.34 38.74
CA VAL A 313 -19.41 -11.16 40.03
C VAL A 313 -20.80 -10.56 39.84
N ASN A 314 -20.95 -9.57 38.96
CA ASN A 314 -22.18 -8.88 38.64
C ASN A 314 -22.37 -8.86 37.12
N PRO A 315 -22.96 -9.91 36.53
CA PRO A 315 -22.99 -10.09 35.08
C PRO A 315 -23.86 -9.04 34.37
N LEU A 316 -23.37 -8.58 33.21
CA LEU A 316 -24.11 -7.75 32.26
C LEU A 316 -24.50 -8.58 31.04
N TYR A 317 -25.78 -8.57 30.70
CA TYR A 317 -26.32 -9.32 29.56
C TYR A 317 -26.57 -8.38 28.37
N PRO A 318 -26.26 -8.79 27.13
CA PRO A 318 -26.00 -10.18 26.70
C PRO A 318 -24.55 -10.68 26.86
N ALA A 319 -23.57 -9.81 27.11
CA ALA A 319 -22.14 -10.19 27.10
C ALA A 319 -21.75 -11.33 28.06
N SER A 320 -22.46 -11.50 29.18
CA SER A 320 -22.20 -12.54 30.19
C SER A 320 -23.01 -13.84 29.99
N TYR A 321 -23.68 -14.04 28.85
CA TYR A 321 -24.29 -15.34 28.53
C TYR A 321 -23.21 -16.37 28.16
N ASP A 322 -23.35 -17.59 28.68
CA ASP A 322 -22.48 -18.72 28.35
C ASP A 322 -22.89 -19.34 27.00
N LEU A 323 -22.40 -18.73 25.92
CA LEU A 323 -22.56 -19.17 24.53
C LEU A 323 -21.23 -18.97 23.77
N ASP A 324 -20.73 -20.03 23.13
CA ASP A 324 -19.42 -20.03 22.47
C ASP A 324 -19.29 -19.05 21.28
N ASN A 325 -20.40 -18.64 20.66
CA ASN A 325 -20.43 -17.65 19.57
C ASN A 325 -20.41 -16.19 20.04
N ILE A 326 -20.51 -15.92 21.34
CA ILE A 326 -20.38 -14.57 21.89
C ILE A 326 -18.91 -14.17 21.92
N ILE A 327 -18.58 -12.92 21.57
CA ILE A 327 -17.29 -12.30 21.90
C ILE A 327 -17.55 -11.08 22.78
N ALA A 328 -17.17 -11.17 24.05
CA ALA A 328 -17.37 -10.12 25.05
C ALA A 328 -16.18 -9.16 25.09
N VAL A 329 -16.41 -7.88 24.81
CA VAL A 329 -15.34 -6.89 24.54
C VAL A 329 -15.25 -5.82 25.63
N ALA A 330 -14.05 -5.67 26.23
CA ALA A 330 -13.67 -4.56 27.10
C ALA A 330 -13.08 -3.38 26.29
N ALA A 331 -13.09 -2.17 26.87
CA ALA A 331 -12.50 -0.98 26.26
C ALA A 331 -11.09 -0.71 26.77
N THR A 332 -10.16 -0.43 25.85
CA THR A 332 -8.86 0.18 26.12
C THR A 332 -8.85 1.66 25.74
N ASP A 333 -7.89 2.40 26.27
CA ASP A 333 -7.56 3.76 25.86
C ASP A 333 -6.27 3.84 25.03
N ARG A 334 -5.97 5.04 24.51
CA ARG A 334 -4.81 5.35 23.66
C ARG A 334 -3.44 5.15 24.31
N THR A 335 -3.38 4.63 25.52
CA THR A 335 -2.15 4.34 26.28
C THR A 335 -2.07 2.87 26.72
N ASP A 336 -2.87 1.98 26.09
CA ASP A 336 -2.99 0.55 26.42
C ASP A 336 -3.43 0.23 27.86
N ASN A 337 -3.95 1.23 28.56
CA ASN A 337 -4.67 0.98 29.80
C ASN A 337 -6.08 0.47 29.48
N ARG A 338 -6.63 -0.39 30.36
CA ARG A 338 -8.07 -0.63 30.38
C ARG A 338 -8.73 0.72 30.67
N ALA A 339 -9.62 1.16 29.79
CA ALA A 339 -10.34 2.41 29.98
C ALA A 339 -11.04 2.39 31.35
N TRP A 340 -10.93 3.49 32.09
CA TRP A 340 -11.29 3.53 33.52
C TRP A 340 -12.75 3.15 33.80
N PHE A 341 -13.65 3.38 32.83
CA PHE A 341 -15.06 3.01 32.88
C PHE A 341 -15.33 1.55 32.46
N SER A 342 -14.43 0.89 31.71
CA SER A 342 -14.72 -0.43 31.13
C SER A 342 -15.03 -1.46 32.20
N ASN A 343 -16.06 -2.25 31.98
CA ASN A 343 -16.21 -3.51 32.70
C ASN A 343 -15.09 -4.49 32.31
N TYR A 344 -14.93 -5.52 33.13
CA TYR A 344 -13.94 -6.59 32.99
C TYR A 344 -14.51 -7.88 33.57
N GLY A 345 -13.83 -9.01 33.37
CA GLY A 345 -14.21 -10.31 33.91
C GLY A 345 -13.21 -11.37 33.45
N ALA A 346 -12.53 -12.01 34.40
CA ALA A 346 -11.46 -12.97 34.10
C ALA A 346 -11.95 -14.24 33.36
N ARG A 347 -13.27 -14.51 33.41
CA ARG A 347 -13.92 -15.64 32.71
C ARG A 347 -15.02 -15.18 31.77
N THR A 348 -15.66 -14.04 32.02
CA THR A 348 -16.84 -13.56 31.25
C THR A 348 -16.53 -12.45 30.24
N VAL A 349 -15.28 -12.02 30.10
CA VAL A 349 -14.86 -11.01 29.11
C VAL A 349 -13.66 -11.51 28.33
N ASP A 350 -13.78 -11.64 27.02
CA ASP A 350 -12.78 -12.33 26.20
C ASP A 350 -11.49 -11.51 26.00
N LEU A 351 -11.62 -10.26 25.51
CA LEU A 351 -10.50 -9.39 25.15
C LEU A 351 -10.83 -7.89 25.31
N GLY A 352 -9.80 -7.04 25.21
CA GLY A 352 -9.96 -5.59 25.05
C GLY A 352 -9.87 -5.13 23.59
N ALA A 353 -10.46 -3.98 23.27
CA ALA A 353 -10.25 -3.24 22.03
C ALA A 353 -10.42 -1.71 22.27
N PRO A 354 -9.93 -0.83 21.37
CA PRO A 354 -10.04 0.62 21.52
C PRO A 354 -11.48 1.10 21.76
N GLY A 355 -11.72 1.78 22.88
CA GLY A 355 -13.07 2.23 23.26
C GLY A 355 -13.16 3.57 23.99
N ALA A 356 -12.04 4.22 24.32
CA ALA A 356 -12.03 5.57 24.89
C ALA A 356 -11.73 6.64 23.83
N ALA A 357 -12.51 7.72 23.80
CA ALA A 357 -12.40 8.80 22.83
C ALA A 357 -12.24 8.31 21.37
N ILE A 358 -13.19 7.51 20.89
CA ILE A 358 -13.26 7.00 19.51
C ILE A 358 -14.05 7.97 18.64
N PHE A 359 -13.45 8.43 17.56
CA PHE A 359 -14.08 9.30 16.56
C PHE A 359 -14.78 8.47 15.49
N SER A 360 -16.03 8.78 15.16
CA SER A 360 -16.80 8.09 14.12
C SER A 360 -18.00 8.92 13.67
N CYS A 361 -18.74 8.44 12.66
CA CYS A 361 -19.96 9.04 12.11
C CYS A 361 -21.02 9.34 13.19
N TRP A 362 -21.88 10.32 12.93
CA TRP A 362 -22.97 10.75 13.81
C TRP A 362 -24.24 11.06 13.02
N ASN A 363 -25.38 11.21 13.69
CA ASN A 363 -26.68 11.32 13.01
C ASN A 363 -27.18 12.75 12.75
N GLY A 364 -26.43 13.81 13.10
CA GLY A 364 -26.91 15.20 12.98
C GLY A 364 -27.01 15.70 11.53
N SER A 365 -26.13 15.26 10.65
CA SER A 365 -26.19 15.42 9.19
C SER A 365 -25.58 14.21 8.50
N ASP A 366 -25.57 14.20 7.17
CA ASP A 366 -24.88 13.15 6.40
C ASP A 366 -23.35 13.28 6.42
N SER A 367 -22.82 14.30 7.12
CA SER A 367 -21.40 14.68 7.21
C SER A 367 -21.02 15.05 8.66
N ASP A 368 -21.61 14.37 9.65
CA ASP A 368 -21.48 14.70 11.07
C ASP A 368 -20.69 13.61 11.79
N TYR A 369 -19.83 14.01 12.73
CA TYR A 369 -18.87 13.10 13.35
C TYR A 369 -18.64 13.45 14.81
N ARG A 370 -18.41 12.45 15.66
CA ARG A 370 -18.36 12.63 17.11
C ARG A 370 -17.36 11.70 17.80
N TYR A 371 -16.75 12.20 18.87
CA TYR A 371 -16.05 11.39 19.86
C TYR A 371 -17.04 10.77 20.86
N LEU A 372 -16.93 9.46 21.08
CA LEU A 372 -17.60 8.75 22.18
C LEU A 372 -16.64 7.87 22.98
N ASP A 373 -17.07 7.55 24.21
CA ASP A 373 -16.40 6.66 25.16
C ASP A 373 -17.34 5.49 25.50
N GLY A 374 -16.87 4.26 25.34
CA GLY A 374 -17.61 3.07 25.77
C GLY A 374 -17.05 1.75 25.25
N THR A 375 -17.36 0.67 25.96
CA THR A 375 -17.26 -0.70 25.43
C THR A 375 -18.11 -0.90 24.17
N SER A 376 -19.16 -0.08 24.01
CA SER A 376 -19.95 0.10 22.79
C SER A 376 -19.14 0.52 21.57
N MET A 377 -18.02 1.23 21.74
CA MET A 377 -17.08 1.61 20.67
C MET A 377 -15.94 0.59 20.49
N ALA A 378 -15.67 -0.23 21.51
CA ALA A 378 -14.71 -1.34 21.42
C ALA A 378 -15.26 -2.53 20.62
N ALA A 379 -16.52 -2.90 20.83
CA ALA A 379 -17.21 -3.96 20.09
C ALA A 379 -17.13 -3.85 18.54
N PRO A 380 -17.42 -2.69 17.90
CA PRO A 380 -17.36 -2.57 16.44
C PRO A 380 -15.96 -2.75 15.85
N HIS A 381 -14.88 -2.44 16.59
CA HIS A 381 -13.52 -2.77 16.14
C HIS A 381 -13.36 -4.30 15.96
N VAL A 382 -13.78 -5.08 16.97
CA VAL A 382 -13.77 -6.56 16.92
C VAL A 382 -14.65 -7.09 15.78
N VAL A 383 -15.81 -6.48 15.55
CA VAL A 383 -16.73 -6.85 14.45
C VAL A 383 -16.07 -6.64 13.08
N GLY A 384 -15.42 -5.51 12.85
CA GLY A 384 -14.71 -5.25 11.60
C GLY A 384 -13.57 -6.24 11.36
N VAL A 385 -12.78 -6.57 12.40
CA VAL A 385 -11.74 -7.61 12.31
C VAL A 385 -12.35 -8.97 11.98
N CYS A 386 -13.47 -9.34 12.61
CA CYS A 386 -14.19 -10.59 12.28
C CYS A 386 -14.67 -10.62 10.83
N ALA A 387 -15.12 -9.49 10.27
CA ALA A 387 -15.55 -9.40 8.88
C ALA A 387 -14.38 -9.59 7.90
N LEU A 388 -13.25 -8.93 8.15
CA LEU A 388 -12.03 -9.10 7.35
C LEU A 388 -11.48 -10.52 7.44
N LEU A 389 -11.46 -11.12 8.64
CA LEU A 389 -11.08 -12.53 8.84
C LEU A 389 -11.95 -13.47 8.02
N TRP A 390 -13.27 -13.25 7.97
CA TRP A 390 -14.16 -14.11 7.19
C TRP A 390 -14.04 -13.89 5.68
N ALA A 391 -13.74 -12.67 5.23
CA ALA A 391 -13.44 -12.41 3.83
C ALA A 391 -12.12 -13.09 3.40
N HIS A 392 -11.11 -13.08 4.26
CA HIS A 392 -9.80 -13.70 4.02
C HIS A 392 -9.83 -15.24 4.16
N TYR A 393 -10.61 -15.75 5.12
CA TYR A 393 -10.78 -17.17 5.41
C TYR A 393 -12.26 -17.61 5.21
N PRO A 394 -12.78 -17.63 3.97
CA PRO A 394 -14.22 -17.79 3.67
C PRO A 394 -14.82 -19.13 4.10
N ASN A 395 -13.99 -20.15 4.34
CA ASN A 395 -14.41 -21.49 4.76
C ASN A 395 -14.37 -21.69 6.29
N ASP A 396 -13.90 -20.71 7.06
CA ASP A 396 -13.86 -20.84 8.52
C ASP A 396 -15.26 -20.79 9.13
N THR A 397 -15.45 -21.55 10.21
CA THR A 397 -16.62 -21.48 11.08
C THR A 397 -16.53 -20.27 12.02
N TYR A 398 -17.66 -19.86 12.61
CA TYR A 398 -17.69 -18.77 13.60
C TYR A 398 -16.67 -18.99 14.73
N LEU A 399 -16.53 -20.24 15.19
CA LEU A 399 -15.62 -20.59 16.27
C LEU A 399 -14.14 -20.52 15.83
N GLN A 400 -13.83 -20.82 14.57
CA GLN A 400 -12.48 -20.59 14.04
C GLN A 400 -12.15 -19.10 13.92
N VAL A 401 -13.09 -18.27 13.44
CA VAL A 401 -12.91 -16.81 13.39
C VAL A 401 -12.74 -16.22 14.80
N LYS A 402 -13.59 -16.61 15.77
CA LYS A 402 -13.42 -16.26 17.18
C LYS A 402 -12.04 -16.68 17.70
N ASN A 403 -11.63 -17.93 17.48
CA ASN A 403 -10.34 -18.42 17.95
C ASN A 403 -9.15 -17.66 17.33
N ARG A 404 -9.23 -17.21 16.07
CA ARG A 404 -8.21 -16.33 15.46
C ARG A 404 -8.13 -14.99 16.17
N VAL A 405 -9.27 -14.35 16.46
CA VAL A 405 -9.30 -13.09 17.22
C VAL A 405 -8.69 -13.27 18.61
N LEU A 406 -9.10 -14.30 19.35
CA LEU A 406 -8.68 -14.49 20.75
C LEU A 406 -7.24 -14.98 20.91
N SER A 407 -6.70 -15.71 19.92
CA SER A 407 -5.35 -16.28 20.02
C SER A 407 -4.24 -15.35 19.51
N ASN A 408 -4.60 -14.30 18.76
CA ASN A 408 -3.67 -13.41 18.09
C ASN A 408 -3.80 -11.96 18.60
N ILE A 409 -3.91 -11.80 19.91
CA ILE A 409 -3.97 -10.50 20.60
C ILE A 409 -2.57 -9.92 20.90
N ASP A 410 -2.53 -8.66 21.31
CA ASP A 410 -1.41 -8.06 22.04
C ASP A 410 -1.59 -8.24 23.55
N PRO A 411 -0.71 -9.00 24.25
CA PRO A 411 -0.84 -9.20 25.69
C PRO A 411 -0.59 -7.89 26.45
N LEU A 412 -1.58 -7.41 27.23
CA LEU A 412 -1.50 -6.14 27.96
C LEU A 412 -1.53 -6.35 29.48
N PRO A 413 -0.55 -5.81 30.24
CA PRO A 413 -0.56 -5.88 31.70
C PRO A 413 -1.83 -5.32 32.36
N ALA A 414 -2.51 -4.37 31.71
CA ALA A 414 -3.76 -3.78 32.20
C ALA A 414 -5.00 -4.70 32.09
N LEU A 415 -4.92 -5.73 31.23
CA LEU A 415 -5.98 -6.71 30.94
C LEU A 415 -5.68 -8.12 31.46
N ALA A 416 -4.41 -8.42 31.77
CA ALA A 416 -3.98 -9.68 32.38
C ALA A 416 -4.78 -9.99 33.67
N GLY A 417 -5.40 -11.17 33.74
CA GLY A 417 -6.25 -11.58 34.87
C GLY A 417 -7.56 -10.78 35.01
N ARG A 418 -7.93 -9.98 34.01
CA ARG A 418 -9.17 -9.20 33.93
C ARG A 418 -9.99 -9.50 32.68
N THR A 419 -9.44 -10.27 31.76
CA THR A 419 -10.07 -10.82 30.56
C THR A 419 -9.52 -12.22 30.33
N VAL A 420 -10.22 -13.06 29.57
CA VAL A 420 -9.82 -14.45 29.27
C VAL A 420 -8.47 -14.49 28.55
N THR A 421 -8.27 -13.62 27.55
CA THR A 421 -7.03 -13.56 26.77
C THR A 421 -5.92 -12.77 27.45
N GLY A 422 -6.27 -11.81 28.32
CA GLY A 422 -5.32 -10.86 28.91
C GLY A 422 -4.77 -9.83 27.92
N GLY A 423 -5.39 -9.65 26.76
CA GLY A 423 -4.85 -8.83 25.67
C GLY A 423 -5.85 -8.00 24.87
N ARG A 424 -5.30 -7.16 24.00
CA ARG A 424 -6.00 -6.26 23.07
C ARG A 424 -6.07 -6.87 21.68
N LEU A 425 -7.17 -6.62 20.97
CA LEU A 425 -7.36 -6.90 19.56
C LEU A 425 -6.17 -6.43 18.69
N ASN A 426 -5.74 -7.27 17.74
CA ASN A 426 -4.75 -6.94 16.73
C ASN A 426 -5.19 -7.55 15.37
N LEU A 427 -5.36 -6.71 14.35
CA LEU A 427 -5.82 -7.14 13.02
C LEU A 427 -4.70 -7.84 12.24
N GLN A 428 -3.49 -7.26 12.20
CA GLN A 428 -2.32 -7.84 11.53
C GLN A 428 -2.05 -9.28 11.97
N LYS A 429 -1.98 -9.51 13.30
CA LYS A 429 -1.74 -10.83 13.88
C LYS A 429 -2.91 -11.78 13.66
N ALA A 430 -4.15 -11.30 13.72
CA ALA A 430 -5.32 -12.15 13.46
C ALA A 430 -5.36 -12.65 12.00
N LEU A 431 -5.00 -11.81 11.04
CA LEU A 431 -4.92 -12.17 9.62
C LEU A 431 -3.70 -13.07 9.32
N GLY A 432 -2.51 -12.73 9.85
CA GLY A 432 -1.28 -13.49 9.62
C GLY A 432 -1.13 -14.78 10.46
N GLY A 433 -1.92 -14.95 11.52
CA GLY A 433 -1.83 -16.08 12.44
C GLY A 433 -2.47 -17.37 11.91
N SER A 434 -1.73 -18.48 11.98
CA SER A 434 -2.32 -19.82 11.83
C SER A 434 -3.28 -20.08 12.99
N ALA A 435 -4.56 -20.37 12.70
CA ALA A 435 -5.52 -20.74 13.73
C ALA A 435 -5.01 -21.96 14.54
N PRO A 436 -5.03 -21.92 15.88
CA PRO A 436 -4.78 -23.11 16.68
C PRO A 436 -5.78 -24.22 16.29
N PRO A 437 -5.39 -25.50 16.37
CA PRO A 437 -6.36 -26.60 16.27
C PRO A 437 -7.50 -26.35 17.27
N PRO A 438 -8.78 -26.49 16.87
CA PRO A 438 -9.89 -26.15 17.75
C PRO A 438 -9.78 -26.88 19.09
N ALA A 439 -9.99 -26.17 20.20
CA ALA A 439 -10.02 -26.78 21.51
C ALA A 439 -11.13 -27.85 21.56
N LEU A 440 -10.83 -28.99 22.18
CA LEU A 440 -11.78 -30.10 22.30
C LEU A 440 -13.05 -29.62 23.01
N THR A 441 -14.18 -29.61 22.31
CA THR A 441 -15.48 -29.18 22.86
C THR A 441 -16.55 -30.22 22.52
N ALA A 442 -17.24 -30.70 23.55
CA ALA A 442 -18.36 -31.64 23.39
C ALA A 442 -19.59 -30.92 22.83
N ASP A 443 -20.17 -31.44 21.75
CA ASP A 443 -21.49 -31.00 21.28
C ASP A 443 -22.27 -32.19 20.70
N PHE A 444 -23.59 -32.14 20.76
CA PHE A 444 -24.48 -33.15 20.17
C PHE A 444 -25.90 -32.64 19.95
N THR A 445 -26.62 -33.37 19.09
CA THR A 445 -28.07 -33.25 18.86
C THR A 445 -28.79 -34.55 19.23
N ALA A 446 -29.97 -34.44 19.83
CA ALA A 446 -30.86 -35.57 20.16
C ALA A 446 -32.20 -35.44 19.42
N ASP A 447 -32.69 -36.52 18.81
CA ASP A 447 -33.97 -36.55 18.10
C ASP A 447 -34.72 -37.89 18.34
N PRO A 448 -35.97 -37.88 18.86
CA PRO A 448 -36.71 -36.73 19.41
C PRO A 448 -36.28 -36.37 20.84
N THR A 449 -36.36 -35.10 21.22
CA THR A 449 -36.10 -34.66 22.61
C THR A 449 -37.27 -34.91 23.58
N SER A 450 -38.46 -35.22 23.05
CA SER A 450 -39.64 -35.58 23.85
C SER A 450 -40.57 -36.54 23.12
N GLY A 451 -41.34 -37.32 23.86
CA GLY A 451 -42.30 -38.28 23.31
C GLY A 451 -42.88 -39.21 24.38
N GLN A 452 -43.59 -40.27 24.00
CA GLN A 452 -44.16 -41.23 24.96
C GLN A 452 -43.20 -42.39 25.24
N ALA A 453 -43.11 -42.83 26.49
CA ALA A 453 -42.37 -44.03 26.89
C ALA A 453 -43.07 -45.31 26.36
N PRO A 454 -42.35 -46.27 25.75
CA PRO A 454 -40.90 -46.28 25.52
C PRO A 454 -40.46 -45.32 24.39
N LEU A 455 -39.57 -44.39 24.71
CA LEU A 455 -39.09 -43.35 23.80
C LEU A 455 -37.67 -43.68 23.31
N THR A 456 -37.53 -44.08 22.05
CA THR A 456 -36.22 -44.23 21.41
C THR A 456 -35.74 -42.88 20.88
N VAL A 457 -34.55 -42.46 21.31
CA VAL A 457 -33.89 -41.20 20.92
C VAL A 457 -32.57 -41.52 20.23
N VAL A 458 -32.32 -40.88 19.09
CA VAL A 458 -31.05 -40.95 18.36
C VAL A 458 -30.20 -39.75 18.75
N PHE A 459 -28.96 -40.03 19.17
CA PHE A 459 -27.97 -39.05 19.56
C PHE A 459 -26.87 -38.99 18.50
N SER A 460 -26.68 -37.81 17.92
CA SER A 460 -25.64 -37.56 16.92
C SER A 460 -24.60 -36.59 17.45
N ASP A 461 -23.34 -36.99 17.39
CA ASP A 461 -22.19 -36.20 17.80
C ASP A 461 -21.99 -34.97 16.89
N LYS A 462 -21.64 -33.86 17.52
CA LYS A 462 -21.23 -32.58 16.91
C LYS A 462 -19.94 -32.05 17.52
N SER A 463 -19.27 -32.85 18.36
CA SER A 463 -18.06 -32.46 19.09
C SER A 463 -16.92 -32.12 18.13
N ILE A 464 -16.12 -31.15 18.55
CA ILE A 464 -15.16 -30.45 17.71
C ILE A 464 -13.78 -30.46 18.40
N GLY A 465 -12.70 -30.29 17.63
CA GLY A 465 -11.33 -30.35 18.18
C GLY A 465 -10.73 -31.78 18.28
N ASN A 466 -10.97 -32.61 17.26
CA ASN A 466 -10.41 -33.97 17.12
C ASN A 466 -10.66 -34.91 18.33
N PRO A 467 -11.93 -35.16 18.71
CA PRO A 467 -12.27 -36.22 19.66
C PRO A 467 -11.81 -37.59 19.15
N ILE A 468 -11.24 -38.40 20.05
CA ILE A 468 -10.81 -39.79 19.78
C ILE A 468 -11.59 -40.83 20.61
N ALA A 469 -12.37 -40.37 21.60
CA ALA A 469 -13.24 -41.20 22.42
C ALA A 469 -14.47 -40.41 22.86
N TRP A 470 -15.58 -41.12 23.05
CA TRP A 470 -16.88 -40.63 23.49
C TRP A 470 -17.36 -41.49 24.66
N ASP A 471 -18.10 -40.88 25.60
CA ASP A 471 -18.81 -41.54 26.69
C ASP A 471 -20.17 -40.87 26.87
N TRP A 472 -21.24 -41.63 26.67
CA TRP A 472 -22.63 -41.19 26.79
C TRP A 472 -23.25 -41.77 28.06
N ASP A 473 -23.50 -40.92 29.06
CA ASP A 473 -24.43 -41.21 30.16
C ASP A 473 -25.84 -40.79 29.71
N PHE A 474 -26.82 -41.69 29.79
CA PHE A 474 -28.19 -41.40 29.38
C PHE A 474 -29.08 -40.85 30.50
N GLY A 475 -28.59 -40.79 31.75
CA GLY A 475 -29.30 -40.21 32.89
C GLY A 475 -30.41 -41.06 33.50
N ASP A 476 -30.69 -42.26 32.97
CA ASP A 476 -31.72 -43.20 33.46
C ASP A 476 -31.15 -44.39 34.25
N GLY A 477 -29.82 -44.42 34.46
CA GLY A 477 -29.11 -45.51 35.13
C GLY A 477 -28.85 -46.73 34.25
N SER A 478 -29.04 -46.62 32.94
CA SER A 478 -28.59 -47.63 31.96
C SER A 478 -27.07 -47.60 31.78
N ALA A 479 -26.53 -48.56 31.00
CA ALA A 479 -25.10 -48.62 30.73
C ALA A 479 -24.69 -47.56 29.70
N HIS A 480 -23.54 -46.91 29.93
CA HIS A 480 -23.01 -45.89 29.04
C HIS A 480 -22.68 -46.45 27.63
N SER A 481 -22.68 -45.57 26.63
CA SER A 481 -22.25 -45.89 25.25
C SER A 481 -20.94 -45.20 24.91
N SER A 482 -20.02 -45.90 24.25
CA SER A 482 -18.76 -45.33 23.73
C SER A 482 -18.75 -45.13 22.20
N ALA A 483 -19.90 -45.32 21.56
CA ALA A 483 -20.04 -45.07 20.12
C ALA A 483 -20.15 -43.56 19.85
N GLN A 484 -19.53 -43.08 18.77
CA GLN A 484 -19.61 -41.67 18.37
C GLN A 484 -21.06 -41.21 18.19
N ASN A 485 -21.85 -41.94 17.41
CA ASN A 485 -23.30 -41.74 17.31
C ASN A 485 -24.00 -42.95 17.92
N THR A 486 -25.10 -42.74 18.64
CA THR A 486 -25.76 -43.80 19.41
C THR A 486 -27.28 -43.61 19.46
N SER A 487 -28.01 -44.60 19.96
CA SER A 487 -29.46 -44.50 20.18
C SER A 487 -29.84 -45.21 21.45
N HIS A 488 -30.63 -44.56 22.31
CA HIS A 488 -31.08 -45.12 23.58
C HIS A 488 -32.61 -45.13 23.67
N THR A 489 -33.18 -46.01 24.49
CA THR A 489 -34.64 -46.13 24.67
C THR A 489 -35.04 -45.97 26.12
N TYR A 490 -35.68 -44.84 26.42
CA TYR A 490 -36.24 -44.52 27.73
C TYR A 490 -37.54 -45.29 27.94
N ASN A 491 -37.46 -46.41 28.65
CA ASN A 491 -38.59 -47.32 28.87
C ASN A 491 -39.63 -46.81 29.87
N ASN A 492 -39.28 -45.82 30.69
CA ASN A 492 -40.14 -45.21 31.71
C ASN A 492 -40.41 -43.75 31.37
N ALA A 493 -41.56 -43.23 31.79
CA ALA A 493 -41.81 -41.79 31.78
C ALA A 493 -40.97 -41.09 32.86
N GLY A 494 -40.39 -39.95 32.52
CA GLY A 494 -39.46 -39.19 33.34
C GLY A 494 -38.64 -38.19 32.52
N ASP A 495 -37.95 -37.29 33.22
CA ASP A 495 -36.98 -36.36 32.64
C ASP A 495 -35.57 -36.91 32.89
N PHE A 496 -34.78 -37.10 31.83
CA PHE A 496 -33.47 -37.76 31.89
C PHE A 496 -32.38 -36.83 31.34
N THR A 497 -31.38 -36.51 32.16
CA THR A 497 -30.25 -35.66 31.76
C THR A 497 -29.17 -36.52 31.11
N VAL A 498 -29.06 -36.44 29.78
CA VAL A 498 -27.98 -37.04 29.01
C VAL A 498 -26.72 -36.22 29.17
N VAL A 499 -25.56 -36.86 29.27
CA VAL A 499 -24.23 -36.23 29.26
C VAL A 499 -23.36 -36.93 28.22
N LEU A 500 -22.86 -36.18 27.23
CA LEU A 500 -21.77 -36.61 26.38
C LEU A 500 -20.46 -36.05 26.94
N THR A 501 -19.51 -36.93 27.24
CA THR A 501 -18.10 -36.57 27.47
C THR A 501 -17.25 -37.04 26.29
N VAL A 502 -16.38 -36.18 25.76
CA VAL A 502 -15.39 -36.54 24.74
C VAL A 502 -13.97 -36.36 25.26
N ALA A 503 -13.04 -37.15 24.72
CA ALA A 503 -11.61 -37.07 25.04
C ALA A 503 -10.75 -36.95 23.77
N GLY A 504 -9.69 -36.15 23.84
CA GLY A 504 -8.75 -35.88 22.75
C GLY A 504 -7.43 -36.66 22.87
N GLY A 505 -6.67 -36.75 21.78
CA GLY A 505 -5.40 -37.51 21.73
C GLY A 505 -4.27 -36.99 22.63
N ASN A 506 -4.43 -35.79 23.19
CA ASN A 506 -3.55 -35.16 24.18
C ASN A 506 -4.00 -35.39 25.65
N GLY A 507 -5.10 -36.13 25.88
CA GLY A 507 -5.66 -36.36 27.21
C GLY A 507 -6.60 -35.26 27.72
N ALA A 508 -6.91 -34.23 26.92
CA ALA A 508 -7.95 -33.26 27.26
C ALA A 508 -9.34 -33.91 27.21
N THR A 509 -10.27 -33.42 28.03
CA THR A 509 -11.69 -33.85 28.02
C THR A 509 -12.63 -32.65 27.99
N SER A 510 -13.83 -32.84 27.46
CA SER A 510 -14.91 -31.86 27.43
C SER A 510 -16.26 -32.57 27.58
N ALA A 511 -17.28 -31.90 28.12
CA ALA A 511 -18.59 -32.50 28.33
C ALA A 511 -19.75 -31.52 28.07
N LYS A 512 -20.86 -32.02 27.54
CA LYS A 512 -22.13 -31.31 27.31
C LYS A 512 -23.29 -32.15 27.85
N SER A 513 -24.34 -31.51 28.34
CA SER A 513 -25.58 -32.18 28.77
C SER A 513 -26.85 -31.66 28.09
N GLN A 514 -27.90 -32.49 28.06
CA GLN A 514 -29.24 -32.15 27.56
C GLN A 514 -30.32 -33.03 28.21
N THR A 515 -31.48 -32.47 28.54
CA THR A 515 -32.61 -33.24 29.11
C THR A 515 -33.52 -33.82 28.03
N ILE A 516 -33.95 -35.07 28.21
CA ILE A 516 -34.94 -35.79 27.39
C ILE A 516 -36.22 -36.03 28.19
N HIS A 517 -37.38 -35.73 27.59
CA HIS A 517 -38.69 -35.81 28.25
C HIS A 517 -39.52 -37.01 27.77
N ALA A 518 -39.52 -38.10 28.52
CA ALA A 518 -40.38 -39.25 28.26
C ALA A 518 -41.70 -39.12 29.03
N THR A 519 -42.82 -39.15 28.31
CA THR A 519 -44.18 -38.93 28.84
C THR A 519 -45.00 -40.23 28.91
N SER A 520 -46.04 -40.26 29.74
CA SER A 520 -46.91 -41.44 29.85
C SER A 520 -47.88 -41.55 28.66
N PRO A 521 -48.24 -42.76 28.19
CA PRO A 521 -49.19 -42.93 27.10
C PRO A 521 -50.60 -42.38 27.37
N VAL A 522 -51.16 -41.65 26.39
CA VAL A 522 -52.49 -41.03 26.44
C VAL A 522 -53.49 -41.82 25.56
N PRO A 523 -54.73 -42.13 26.02
CA PRO A 523 -55.71 -42.87 25.22
C PRO A 523 -56.33 -42.03 24.08
N SER A 524 -56.54 -42.66 22.92
CA SER A 524 -56.83 -42.01 21.63
C SER A 524 -58.32 -41.73 21.30
N PRO A 525 -58.61 -40.68 20.52
CA PRO A 525 -59.83 -40.55 19.69
C PRO A 525 -59.56 -40.54 18.16
N LEU A 526 -60.64 -40.50 17.35
CA LEU A 526 -60.72 -40.83 15.90
C LEU A 526 -60.62 -39.62 14.91
N PRO A 527 -60.40 -39.84 13.58
CA PRO A 527 -60.08 -38.77 12.58
C PRO A 527 -61.19 -38.43 11.53
N LEU A 528 -60.93 -37.40 10.68
CA LEU A 528 -61.49 -36.98 9.35
C LEU A 528 -62.09 -35.52 9.31
N PRO A 529 -62.32 -34.84 8.14
CA PRO A 529 -61.46 -34.64 6.93
C PRO A 529 -61.52 -33.20 6.28
N LEU A 530 -60.76 -32.97 5.19
CA LEU A 530 -60.83 -31.87 4.16
C LEU A 530 -62.14 -31.94 3.30
N PRO A 531 -62.59 -30.96 2.41
CA PRO A 531 -61.83 -30.37 1.26
C PRO A 531 -62.33 -29.10 0.44
N LEU A 532 -61.63 -28.77 -0.70
CA LEU A 532 -62.03 -28.07 -1.99
C LEU A 532 -62.57 -26.59 -2.00
N GLY A 533 -62.45 -25.75 -3.08
CA GLY A 533 -61.71 -25.78 -4.38
C GLY A 533 -62.24 -24.80 -5.50
N GLY A 534 -61.40 -24.39 -6.49
CA GLY A 534 -61.74 -23.85 -7.85
C GLY A 534 -61.88 -22.31 -8.09
N THR A 535 -61.83 -21.68 -9.29
CA THR A 535 -61.35 -22.01 -10.68
C THR A 535 -61.37 -20.78 -11.68
N THR A 536 -60.25 -20.53 -12.40
CA THR A 536 -60.05 -20.14 -13.85
C THR A 536 -60.66 -18.91 -14.61
N ALA A 537 -59.83 -18.38 -15.56
CA ALA A 537 -60.12 -17.83 -16.94
C ALA A 537 -60.40 -16.31 -17.14
N THR A 538 -60.12 -15.58 -18.27
CA THR A 538 -59.22 -15.64 -19.49
C THR A 538 -59.39 -14.32 -20.31
N GLY A 539 -58.42 -13.81 -21.11
CA GLY A 539 -58.65 -12.69 -22.08
C GLY A 539 -57.42 -12.19 -22.92
N GLN A 540 -57.61 -11.65 -24.14
CA GLN A 540 -56.55 -11.44 -25.19
C GLN A 540 -56.18 -9.97 -25.58
N ARG A 541 -54.98 -9.81 -26.17
CA ARG A 541 -54.41 -8.64 -26.95
C ARG A 541 -55.17 -8.33 -28.26
N PRO A 542 -55.05 -7.14 -28.93
CA PRO A 542 -53.81 -6.59 -29.54
C PRO A 542 -53.64 -5.03 -29.58
N ALA A 543 -52.62 -4.51 -30.29
CA ALA A 543 -52.19 -3.08 -30.42
C ALA A 543 -52.26 -2.58 -31.91
N PRO A 544 -51.63 -1.47 -32.42
CA PRO A 544 -51.08 -0.19 -31.88
C PRO A 544 -51.59 1.08 -32.67
N VAL A 545 -50.93 2.28 -32.60
CA VAL A 545 -50.63 3.27 -33.72
C VAL A 545 -50.30 4.75 -33.31
N SER A 546 -49.11 5.22 -33.71
CA SER A 546 -48.58 6.53 -34.26
C SER A 546 -49.00 7.99 -33.87
N MET A 547 -47.99 8.78 -33.41
CA MET A 547 -47.37 10.04 -33.96
C MET A 547 -48.15 11.24 -34.59
N ILE A 548 -47.72 12.49 -34.25
CA ILE A 548 -47.63 13.80 -35.00
C ILE A 548 -47.94 15.01 -34.05
N SER A 549 -47.53 16.29 -34.25
CA SER A 549 -46.20 16.94 -34.37
C SER A 549 -46.32 18.50 -34.35
N TYR A 550 -45.47 19.21 -33.57
CA TYR A 550 -44.93 20.60 -33.73
C TYR A 550 -45.77 21.91 -33.87
N ASP A 551 -45.22 22.96 -33.23
CA ASP A 551 -45.13 24.39 -33.60
C ASP A 551 -46.36 25.33 -33.57
N THR A 552 -46.29 26.65 -33.31
CA THR A 552 -45.24 27.66 -32.89
C THR A 552 -45.99 28.92 -32.34
N PRO A 553 -45.40 30.10 -31.97
CA PRO A 553 -44.00 30.58 -31.97
C PRO A 553 -43.54 31.21 -30.62
N GLY A 554 -42.38 31.91 -30.60
CA GLY A 554 -42.02 32.86 -29.53
C GLY A 554 -40.66 33.54 -29.67
N ASP A 555 -39.60 32.78 -29.99
CA ASP A 555 -38.20 33.24 -30.05
C ASP A 555 -37.55 32.90 -31.42
N PRO A 556 -36.42 33.54 -31.79
CA PRO A 556 -35.87 33.42 -33.14
C PRO A 556 -35.27 32.04 -33.40
N VAL A 557 -35.67 31.46 -34.53
CA VAL A 557 -35.13 30.20 -35.03
C VAL A 557 -33.65 30.36 -35.37
N LEU A 558 -32.78 29.71 -34.60
CA LEU A 558 -31.43 29.36 -35.04
C LEU A 558 -31.52 28.17 -35.99
N ASP A 559 -30.86 28.28 -37.15
CA ASP A 559 -30.84 27.24 -38.18
C ASP A 559 -30.05 26.02 -37.68
N SER A 560 -30.75 24.93 -37.36
CA SER A 560 -30.12 23.69 -36.88
C SER A 560 -29.30 22.95 -37.94
N SER A 561 -29.12 23.51 -39.14
CA SER A 561 -28.20 23.02 -40.17
C SER A 561 -26.85 23.76 -40.21
N GLN A 562 -26.63 24.75 -39.33
CA GLN A 562 -25.39 25.54 -39.26
C GLN A 562 -24.59 25.23 -37.98
N PHE A 563 -23.27 25.10 -38.12
CA PHE A 563 -22.37 24.90 -36.98
C PHE A 563 -22.00 26.26 -36.38
N HIS A 564 -22.32 26.46 -35.10
CA HIS A 564 -21.99 27.67 -34.34
C HIS A 564 -20.93 27.34 -33.28
N LEU A 565 -19.89 28.19 -33.16
CA LEU A 565 -18.82 28.04 -32.18
C LEU A 565 -18.46 29.40 -31.59
N ARG A 566 -18.48 29.51 -30.25
CA ARG A 566 -17.98 30.68 -29.53
C ARG A 566 -16.47 30.53 -29.30
N VAL A 567 -15.69 31.51 -29.74
CA VAL A 567 -14.24 31.57 -29.52
C VAL A 567 -13.97 32.62 -28.45
N SER A 568 -13.56 32.16 -27.26
CA SER A 568 -13.21 33.01 -26.11
C SER A 568 -11.70 33.22 -26.00
N GLY A 569 -11.27 34.36 -25.48
CA GLY A 569 -9.85 34.75 -25.34
C GLY A 569 -9.70 36.17 -24.78
N ALA A 570 -8.48 36.70 -24.72
CA ALA A 570 -8.28 38.06 -24.22
C ALA A 570 -8.76 39.12 -25.25
N PRO A 571 -9.42 40.21 -24.83
CA PRO A 571 -9.87 41.27 -25.73
C PRO A 571 -8.79 41.77 -26.70
N GLY A 572 -9.02 41.57 -28.00
CA GLY A 572 -8.11 41.95 -29.08
C GLY A 572 -7.22 40.83 -29.64
N GLU A 573 -7.11 39.67 -28.97
CA GLU A 573 -6.39 38.51 -29.50
C GLU A 573 -7.03 37.97 -30.78
N ARG A 574 -6.21 37.58 -31.76
CA ARG A 574 -6.66 37.10 -33.07
C ARG A 574 -6.54 35.59 -33.18
N TYR A 575 -7.69 34.95 -33.38
CA TYR A 575 -7.80 33.52 -33.62
C TYR A 575 -8.19 33.26 -35.08
N VAL A 576 -7.47 32.34 -35.71
CA VAL A 576 -7.84 31.68 -36.96
C VAL A 576 -8.73 30.48 -36.59
N VAL A 577 -9.93 30.38 -37.16
CA VAL A 577 -10.71 29.14 -37.12
C VAL A 577 -10.33 28.35 -38.36
N GLU A 578 -9.89 27.11 -38.18
CA GLU A 578 -9.55 26.16 -39.23
C GLU A 578 -10.59 25.04 -39.25
N ALA A 579 -10.93 24.54 -40.44
CA ALA A 579 -11.77 23.36 -40.63
C ALA A 579 -10.98 22.21 -41.26
N SER A 580 -11.30 20.98 -40.90
CA SER A 580 -10.73 19.77 -41.48
C SER A 580 -11.83 18.76 -41.85
N PRO A 581 -11.74 18.09 -43.02
CA PRO A 581 -12.66 17.02 -43.40
C PRO A 581 -12.25 15.63 -42.83
N ASN A 582 -11.08 15.52 -42.19
CA ASN A 582 -10.46 14.23 -41.85
C ASN A 582 -9.56 14.26 -40.58
N LEU A 583 -9.57 15.35 -39.81
CA LEU A 583 -8.68 15.64 -38.67
C LEU A 583 -7.17 15.76 -38.99
N VAL A 584 -6.76 15.54 -40.24
CA VAL A 584 -5.36 15.62 -40.69
C VAL A 584 -5.08 16.93 -41.43
N ASP A 585 -5.90 17.23 -42.44
CA ASP A 585 -5.74 18.41 -43.28
C ASP A 585 -6.58 19.57 -42.73
N TRP A 586 -5.94 20.59 -42.16
CA TRP A 586 -6.62 21.75 -41.57
C TRP A 586 -6.47 23.00 -42.44
N MET A 587 -7.58 23.62 -42.82
CA MET A 587 -7.62 24.82 -43.66
C MET A 587 -8.28 26.00 -42.92
N PRO A 588 -7.69 27.20 -42.87
CA PRO A 588 -8.33 28.39 -42.31
C PRO A 588 -9.65 28.72 -43.03
N VAL A 589 -10.74 28.84 -42.27
CA VAL A 589 -12.09 29.21 -42.76
C VAL A 589 -12.57 30.56 -42.23
N PHE A 590 -12.08 31.02 -41.08
CA PHE A 590 -12.42 32.32 -40.52
C PHE A 590 -11.26 32.90 -39.71
N THR A 591 -11.24 34.21 -39.49
CA THR A 591 -10.24 34.86 -38.63
C THR A 591 -10.84 36.11 -38.03
N ASN A 592 -10.82 36.22 -36.70
CA ASN A 592 -11.33 37.42 -36.04
C ASN A 592 -10.59 37.70 -34.72
N ALA A 593 -10.72 38.95 -34.26
CA ALA A 593 -10.28 39.35 -32.94
C ALA A 593 -11.38 39.10 -31.90
N VAL A 594 -11.00 38.65 -30.71
CA VAL A 594 -11.89 38.52 -29.55
C VAL A 594 -12.39 39.90 -29.12
N SER A 595 -13.70 40.04 -28.91
CA SER A 595 -14.31 41.31 -28.52
C SER A 595 -13.92 41.73 -27.09
N THR A 596 -14.28 42.97 -26.72
CA THR A 596 -14.13 43.49 -25.36
C THR A 596 -14.89 42.71 -24.29
N PHE A 597 -15.78 41.80 -24.67
CA PHE A 597 -16.51 40.90 -23.77
C PHE A 597 -15.82 39.53 -23.59
N GLY A 598 -14.62 39.34 -24.12
CA GLY A 598 -13.82 38.11 -23.95
C GLY A 598 -14.20 36.96 -24.89
N PHE A 599 -15.06 37.21 -25.89
CA PHE A 599 -15.37 36.23 -26.94
C PHE A 599 -15.78 36.86 -28.28
N TYR A 600 -15.82 36.06 -29.35
CA TYR A 600 -16.63 36.29 -30.55
C TYR A 600 -17.34 35.00 -30.99
N ASP A 601 -18.45 35.12 -31.72
CA ASP A 601 -19.18 33.96 -32.24
C ASP A 601 -18.85 33.73 -33.73
N PHE A 602 -18.45 32.50 -34.06
CA PHE A 602 -18.32 32.00 -35.42
C PHE A 602 -19.56 31.19 -35.81
N THR A 603 -19.93 31.23 -37.09
CA THR A 603 -21.03 30.46 -37.66
C THR A 603 -20.62 29.99 -39.06
N ASP A 604 -20.61 28.68 -39.30
CA ASP A 604 -20.47 28.15 -40.66
C ASP A 604 -21.80 28.26 -41.39
N THR A 605 -21.84 29.13 -42.40
CA THR A 605 -23.02 29.46 -43.22
C THR A 605 -23.10 28.61 -44.50
N THR A 606 -22.25 27.59 -44.64
CA THR A 606 -22.16 26.77 -45.86
C THR A 606 -23.28 25.73 -45.95
N SER A 607 -24.45 26.12 -46.44
CA SER A 607 -25.61 25.21 -46.58
C SER A 607 -25.42 24.17 -47.70
N GLY A 608 -25.53 22.88 -47.38
CA GLY A 608 -25.85 21.81 -48.34
C GLY A 608 -24.79 20.73 -48.58
N THR A 609 -25.02 19.54 -47.99
CA THR A 609 -24.53 18.22 -48.43
C THR A 609 -23.03 18.07 -48.74
N LEU A 610 -22.18 17.99 -47.71
CA LEU A 610 -20.81 17.41 -47.77
C LEU A 610 -20.41 16.80 -46.40
N PRO A 611 -19.37 15.94 -46.33
CA PRO A 611 -19.09 15.07 -45.17
C PRO A 611 -18.64 15.82 -43.90
N GLN A 612 -18.58 15.09 -42.78
CA GLN A 612 -18.16 15.57 -41.45
C GLN A 612 -16.98 16.55 -41.53
N ARG A 613 -17.18 17.76 -41.00
CA ARG A 613 -16.13 18.76 -40.81
C ARG A 613 -15.89 18.97 -39.34
N PHE A 614 -14.63 18.96 -38.96
CA PHE A 614 -14.12 19.30 -37.64
C PHE A 614 -13.61 20.75 -37.69
N TYR A 615 -13.74 21.50 -36.60
CA TYR A 615 -13.31 22.89 -36.52
C TYR A 615 -12.44 23.10 -35.29
N ARG A 616 -11.38 23.91 -35.40
CA ARG A 616 -10.53 24.33 -34.28
C ARG A 616 -10.18 25.81 -34.38
N ALA A 617 -9.96 26.47 -33.25
CA ALA A 617 -9.46 27.85 -33.21
C ALA A 617 -8.00 27.87 -32.77
N LYS A 618 -7.13 28.59 -33.49
CA LYS A 618 -5.68 28.69 -33.24
C LYS A 618 -5.26 30.17 -33.15
N PRO A 619 -4.50 30.59 -32.13
CA PRO A 619 -3.94 31.93 -32.06
C PRO A 619 -2.87 32.16 -33.16
N MET A 620 -2.87 33.34 -33.79
CA MET A 620 -1.92 33.67 -34.85
C MET A 620 -0.54 34.09 -34.29
N ALA A 621 0.39 33.14 -34.18
CA ALA A 621 1.77 33.40 -33.77
C ALA A 621 2.65 33.97 -34.90
N GLY A 622 3.47 34.98 -34.60
CA GLY A 622 4.56 35.46 -35.46
C GLY A 622 5.92 34.94 -34.96
N GLY A 623 6.70 34.28 -35.81
CA GLY A 623 8.08 33.83 -35.52
C GLY A 623 9.14 34.81 -36.04
N PRO A 624 10.40 34.39 -36.28
CA PRO A 624 11.03 33.08 -36.00
C PRO A 624 12.36 33.16 -35.18
N ILE A 625 12.99 32.00 -34.94
CA ILE A 625 14.17 31.78 -34.07
C ILE A 625 15.52 32.05 -34.79
N VAL A 626 16.56 32.44 -34.04
CA VAL A 626 17.99 32.41 -34.43
C VAL A 626 18.83 31.79 -33.29
N LEU A 627 19.85 30.99 -33.63
CA LEU A 627 20.72 30.26 -32.68
C LEU A 627 22.03 31.02 -32.35
N GLY A 628 22.36 31.10 -31.05
CA GLY A 628 23.73 31.08 -30.51
C GLY A 628 24.61 32.36 -30.58
N GLU A 629 24.69 33.10 -29.48
CA GLU A 629 25.87 33.91 -29.10
C GLU A 629 26.13 33.74 -27.57
N ALA A 630 27.34 34.07 -27.11
CA ALA A 630 27.79 33.80 -25.74
C ALA A 630 27.17 34.73 -24.67
N ASP A 631 27.05 34.25 -23.43
CA ASP A 631 26.35 34.88 -22.29
C ASP A 631 26.98 36.18 -21.73
N TYR A 632 27.80 36.88 -22.51
CA TYR A 632 28.33 38.19 -22.16
C TYR A 632 28.65 39.03 -23.39
N ARG A 633 28.58 40.35 -23.22
CA ARG A 633 28.90 41.30 -24.29
C ARG A 633 30.39 41.30 -24.60
N ASN A 634 30.75 40.91 -25.82
CA ASN A 634 32.12 40.96 -26.32
C ASN A 634 32.65 42.39 -26.56
N ASP A 635 31.80 43.42 -26.50
CA ASP A 635 32.18 44.81 -26.81
C ASP A 635 32.54 45.66 -25.58
N ARG A 636 32.25 45.21 -24.35
CA ARG A 636 32.44 46.00 -23.13
C ARG A 636 32.65 45.15 -21.87
N ILE A 637 33.19 45.79 -20.84
CA ILE A 637 33.47 45.21 -19.52
C ILE A 637 33.03 46.15 -18.40
N LEU A 638 32.89 45.64 -17.19
CA LEU A 638 32.62 46.40 -15.98
C LEU A 638 33.93 46.54 -15.19
N VAL A 639 34.29 47.76 -14.77
CA VAL A 639 35.54 48.05 -14.05
C VAL A 639 35.26 48.97 -12.87
N ARG A 640 35.70 48.60 -11.68
CA ARG A 640 35.57 49.44 -10.47
C ARG A 640 36.95 49.91 -9.99
N PRO A 641 37.23 51.23 -9.94
CA PRO A 641 38.47 51.75 -9.36
C PRO A 641 38.59 51.42 -7.86
N LEU A 642 39.81 51.39 -7.34
CA LEU A 642 40.02 51.53 -5.90
C LEU A 642 39.63 52.96 -5.45
N ALA A 643 39.22 53.11 -4.19
CA ALA A 643 38.72 54.38 -3.67
C ALA A 643 39.74 55.52 -3.83
N GLY A 644 39.35 56.59 -4.54
CA GLY A 644 40.21 57.75 -4.81
C GLY A 644 41.19 57.59 -5.98
N VAL A 645 41.17 56.47 -6.70
CA VAL A 645 41.99 56.24 -7.90
C VAL A 645 41.26 56.73 -9.16
N ASP A 646 41.98 57.45 -10.02
CA ASP A 646 41.54 57.81 -11.37
C ASP A 646 42.16 56.83 -12.39
N LEU A 647 41.31 56.18 -13.19
CA LEU A 647 41.72 55.21 -14.21
C LEU A 647 42.00 55.87 -15.59
N SER A 648 41.81 57.19 -15.74
CA SER A 648 41.91 57.90 -17.02
C SER A 648 43.16 57.56 -17.85
N VAL A 649 44.32 57.47 -17.21
CA VAL A 649 45.60 57.09 -17.85
C VAL A 649 45.61 55.63 -18.31
N LEU A 650 45.01 54.72 -17.52
CA LEU A 650 44.91 53.30 -17.86
C LEU A 650 43.95 53.07 -19.03
N HIS A 651 42.84 53.82 -19.09
CA HIS A 651 41.92 53.76 -20.24
C HIS A 651 42.60 54.19 -21.54
N VAL A 652 43.36 55.28 -21.51
CA VAL A 652 44.16 55.75 -22.65
C VAL A 652 45.22 54.71 -23.05
N LEU A 653 45.91 54.09 -22.10
CA LEU A 653 46.93 53.07 -22.36
C LEU A 653 46.35 51.81 -23.02
N LEU A 654 45.17 51.37 -22.58
CA LEU A 654 44.50 50.17 -23.09
C LEU A 654 43.61 50.42 -24.32
N GLY A 655 43.53 51.66 -24.81
CA GLY A 655 42.65 52.05 -25.93
C GLY A 655 41.17 51.88 -25.63
N THR A 656 40.79 51.81 -24.36
CA THR A 656 39.41 51.60 -23.91
C THR A 656 38.70 52.93 -23.67
N ARG A 657 37.37 52.93 -23.75
CA ARG A 657 36.55 54.14 -23.56
C ARG A 657 35.49 53.91 -22.50
N VAL A 658 35.50 54.72 -21.44
CA VAL A 658 34.39 54.76 -20.48
C VAL A 658 33.12 55.23 -21.20
N LEU A 659 32.07 54.40 -21.16
CA LEU A 659 30.74 54.70 -21.66
C LEU A 659 29.90 55.41 -20.61
N GLN A 660 30.00 54.96 -19.36
CA GLN A 660 29.23 55.45 -18.22
C GLN A 660 29.97 55.17 -16.92
N THR A 661 29.88 56.10 -15.96
CA THR A 661 30.39 55.93 -14.58
C THR A 661 29.22 56.05 -13.61
N PHE A 662 29.25 55.29 -12.51
CA PHE A 662 28.25 55.27 -11.46
C PHE A 662 28.86 55.69 -10.10
N PRO A 663 28.87 57.00 -9.77
CA PRO A 663 29.53 57.49 -8.56
C PRO A 663 28.97 56.90 -7.26
N ALA A 664 27.65 56.64 -7.21
CA ALA A 664 26.95 56.15 -6.03
C ALA A 664 27.38 54.74 -5.56
N ILE A 665 27.99 53.94 -6.44
CA ILE A 665 28.45 52.56 -6.16
C ILE A 665 29.99 52.44 -6.20
N GLY A 666 30.69 53.52 -5.84
CA GLY A 666 32.14 53.56 -5.77
C GLY A 666 32.80 53.75 -7.14
N ASN A 667 32.23 54.62 -7.98
CA ASN A 667 32.69 54.93 -9.33
C ASN A 667 32.82 53.71 -10.26
N LEU A 668 31.89 52.75 -10.22
CA LEU A 668 31.85 51.66 -11.21
C LEU A 668 31.75 52.23 -12.63
N GLU A 669 32.50 51.69 -13.57
CA GLU A 669 32.55 52.13 -14.97
C GLU A 669 32.14 51.00 -15.92
N ILE A 670 31.30 51.33 -16.91
CA ILE A 670 31.09 50.51 -18.10
C ILE A 670 32.12 50.96 -19.13
N VAL A 671 32.98 50.05 -19.57
CA VAL A 671 34.17 50.34 -20.36
C VAL A 671 34.07 49.61 -21.70
N GLN A 672 33.91 50.38 -22.78
CA GLN A 672 33.97 49.90 -24.15
C GLN A 672 35.39 49.45 -24.50
N LEU A 673 35.49 48.25 -25.06
CA LEU A 673 36.75 47.71 -25.57
C LEU A 673 37.07 48.26 -26.98
N PRO A 674 38.35 48.40 -27.34
CA PRO A 674 38.73 48.71 -28.72
C PRO A 674 38.29 47.59 -29.68
N ALA A 675 37.91 47.97 -30.89
CA ALA A 675 37.38 47.03 -31.89
C ALA A 675 38.41 45.92 -32.21
N GLY A 676 37.99 44.66 -32.06
CA GLY A 676 38.85 43.48 -32.25
C GLY A 676 39.71 43.10 -31.04
N ALA A 677 39.54 43.75 -29.88
CA ALA A 677 40.21 43.33 -28.65
C ALA A 677 39.60 42.05 -28.07
N ILE A 678 40.45 41.18 -27.51
CA ILE A 678 40.02 39.99 -26.76
C ILE A 678 39.73 40.41 -25.31
N VAL A 679 38.49 40.22 -24.87
CA VAL A 679 37.95 40.63 -23.56
C VAL A 679 38.90 40.24 -22.41
N ASP A 680 39.32 38.99 -22.38
CA ASP A 680 40.10 38.39 -21.30
C ASP A 680 41.49 39.03 -21.14
N ASN A 681 42.12 39.44 -22.25
CA ASN A 681 43.41 40.13 -22.21
C ASN A 681 43.27 41.53 -21.58
N ILE A 682 42.20 42.25 -21.89
CA ILE A 682 41.94 43.57 -21.29
C ILE A 682 41.57 43.44 -19.81
N LEU A 683 40.76 42.44 -19.44
CA LEU A 683 40.45 42.14 -18.04
C LEU A 683 41.70 41.78 -17.23
N ALA A 684 42.60 40.97 -17.78
CA ALA A 684 43.88 40.65 -17.15
C ALA A 684 44.71 41.92 -16.89
N LEU A 685 44.78 42.84 -17.87
CA LEU A 685 45.53 44.09 -17.74
C LEU A 685 44.93 45.05 -16.69
N PHE A 686 43.60 45.17 -16.61
CA PHE A 686 42.96 45.92 -15.51
C PHE A 686 43.26 45.28 -14.15
N ARG A 687 43.08 43.96 -14.00
CA ARG A 687 43.34 43.24 -12.74
C ARG A 687 44.81 43.32 -12.30
N GLN A 688 45.75 43.21 -13.25
CA GLN A 688 47.20 43.30 -12.98
C GLN A 688 47.70 44.73 -12.69
N SER A 689 46.92 45.76 -13.04
CA SER A 689 47.32 47.16 -12.77
C SER A 689 47.43 47.49 -11.27
N GLY A 690 46.72 46.75 -10.41
CA GLY A 690 46.58 47.07 -8.99
C GLY A 690 45.77 48.34 -8.70
N LEU A 691 45.14 48.95 -9.71
CA LEU A 691 44.37 50.21 -9.60
C LEU A 691 42.86 49.99 -9.44
N VAL A 692 42.37 48.77 -9.69
CA VAL A 692 40.96 48.40 -9.68
C VAL A 692 40.62 47.50 -8.49
N GLN A 693 39.44 47.69 -7.91
CA GLN A 693 38.87 46.76 -6.94
C GLN A 693 38.43 45.47 -7.63
N TYR A 694 37.87 45.57 -8.84
CA TYR A 694 37.63 44.46 -9.76
C TYR A 694 37.48 44.95 -11.20
N ALA A 695 37.62 44.02 -12.14
CA ALA A 695 37.22 44.18 -13.53
C ALA A 695 36.64 42.83 -14.01
N GLU A 696 35.50 42.85 -14.69
CA GLU A 696 34.73 41.65 -15.07
C GLU A 696 33.93 41.84 -16.37
N ARG A 697 33.39 40.74 -16.92
CA ARG A 697 32.62 40.78 -18.18
C ARG A 697 31.23 41.37 -17.92
N ASP A 698 30.65 42.00 -18.94
CA ASP A 698 29.28 42.50 -18.90
C ASP A 698 28.32 41.37 -19.34
N PHE A 699 27.85 40.60 -18.37
CA PHE A 699 27.08 39.36 -18.60
C PHE A 699 25.63 39.62 -19.02
N GLN A 700 25.08 38.71 -19.83
CA GLN A 700 23.67 38.68 -20.17
C GLN A 700 22.84 38.16 -18.99
N VAL A 701 21.65 38.73 -18.78
CA VAL A 701 20.65 38.22 -17.84
C VAL A 701 19.39 37.81 -18.60
N GLN A 702 18.75 36.72 -18.18
CA GLN A 702 17.54 36.18 -18.78
C GLN A 702 16.36 36.23 -17.78
N GLY A 703 15.14 35.99 -18.24
CA GLY A 703 13.97 35.87 -17.36
C GLY A 703 13.81 34.43 -16.86
N LEU A 704 13.43 34.27 -15.58
CA LEU A 704 13.30 33.00 -14.88
C LEU A 704 12.26 32.06 -15.53
N LEU A 705 12.57 30.78 -15.65
CA LEU A 705 11.69 29.76 -16.23
C LEU A 705 10.69 29.19 -15.22
N ALA A 706 9.54 29.84 -15.09
CA ALA A 706 8.35 29.22 -14.49
C ALA A 706 7.57 28.43 -15.58
N PRO A 707 7.23 27.15 -15.36
CA PRO A 707 6.35 26.40 -16.26
C PRO A 707 4.97 27.06 -16.42
N ASN A 708 4.36 26.90 -17.59
CA ASN A 708 3.02 27.43 -17.87
C ASN A 708 1.88 26.48 -17.43
N ASP A 709 2.22 25.35 -16.82
CA ASP A 709 1.34 24.24 -16.47
C ASP A 709 0.46 24.59 -15.25
N PHE A 710 -0.83 24.28 -15.32
CA PHE A 710 -1.85 24.90 -14.46
C PHE A 710 -1.63 24.61 -12.97
N ARG A 711 -1.23 23.38 -12.63
CA ARG A 711 -1.00 22.91 -11.25
C ARG A 711 0.34 23.36 -10.66
N TYR A 712 1.24 23.82 -11.50
CA TYR A 712 2.40 24.58 -11.03
C TYR A 712 1.97 26.00 -10.64
N GLN A 713 1.20 26.67 -11.50
CA GLN A 713 0.73 28.04 -11.28
C GLN A 713 -0.21 28.18 -10.07
N ASP A 714 -1.10 27.20 -9.85
CA ASP A 714 -1.97 27.18 -8.67
C ASP A 714 -1.25 26.77 -7.36
N ASN A 715 0.05 26.47 -7.42
CA ASN A 715 0.91 26.04 -6.30
C ASN A 715 0.55 24.64 -5.72
N SER A 716 -0.21 23.80 -6.44
CA SER A 716 -0.49 22.42 -6.01
C SER A 716 0.76 21.55 -5.92
N LEU A 717 1.76 21.81 -6.77
CA LEU A 717 3.03 21.08 -6.84
C LEU A 717 4.07 21.56 -5.81
N TRP A 718 3.67 21.59 -4.53
CA TRP A 718 4.50 22.14 -3.44
C TRP A 718 5.89 21.51 -3.38
N GLY A 719 6.03 20.21 -3.67
CA GLY A 719 7.32 19.51 -3.63
C GLY A 719 8.36 20.04 -4.62
N LEU A 720 7.92 20.72 -5.68
CA LEU A 720 8.77 21.36 -6.69
C LEU A 720 9.03 22.84 -6.38
N HIS A 721 8.05 23.53 -5.78
CA HIS A 721 8.14 24.92 -5.36
C HIS A 721 7.07 25.23 -4.30
N ASN A 722 7.52 25.47 -3.06
CA ASN A 722 6.67 25.70 -1.91
C ASN A 722 6.72 27.18 -1.51
N THR A 723 5.62 27.89 -1.76
CA THR A 723 5.45 29.31 -1.37
C THR A 723 4.80 29.47 0.00
N GLY A 724 4.49 28.35 0.69
CA GLY A 724 3.75 28.32 1.95
C GLY A 724 2.23 28.56 1.84
N ILE A 725 1.70 28.83 0.64
CA ILE A 725 0.29 29.23 0.44
C ILE A 725 -0.74 28.18 0.92
N TYR A 726 -0.36 26.89 0.92
CA TYR A 726 -1.18 25.77 1.43
C TYR A 726 -0.72 25.27 2.81
N GLY A 727 -0.28 26.17 3.69
CA GLY A 727 0.13 25.85 5.07
C GLY A 727 1.50 25.18 5.17
N GLY A 728 2.36 25.35 4.17
CA GLY A 728 3.74 24.87 4.16
C GLY A 728 4.75 25.91 4.66
N THR A 729 5.99 25.47 4.84
CA THR A 729 7.15 26.35 5.05
C THR A 729 7.70 26.77 3.68
N PRO A 730 7.86 28.06 3.35
CA PRO A 730 8.45 28.46 2.09
C PRO A 730 9.89 27.94 1.94
N GLY A 731 10.23 27.33 0.80
CA GLY A 731 11.50 26.62 0.59
C GLY A 731 11.56 25.19 1.16
N ALA A 732 10.45 24.68 1.71
CA ALA A 732 10.28 23.25 1.99
C ALA A 732 9.89 22.51 0.70
N ASP A 733 10.82 22.43 -0.25
CA ASP A 733 10.68 21.86 -1.60
C ASP A 733 12.06 21.48 -2.18
N ILE A 734 12.15 20.84 -3.35
CA ILE A 734 13.44 20.43 -3.93
C ILE A 734 14.20 21.55 -4.66
N HIS A 735 13.73 22.81 -4.58
CA HIS A 735 14.22 23.97 -5.34
C HIS A 735 14.17 23.75 -6.87
N ALA A 736 13.09 23.15 -7.38
CA ALA A 736 13.00 22.78 -8.80
C ALA A 736 12.97 23.99 -9.74
N GLN A 737 12.32 25.08 -9.34
CA GLN A 737 12.23 26.30 -10.16
C GLN A 737 13.63 26.87 -10.47
N ASP A 738 14.49 26.95 -9.45
CA ASP A 738 15.84 27.48 -9.56
C ASP A 738 16.76 26.52 -10.35
N ALA A 739 16.48 25.21 -10.27
CA ALA A 739 17.17 24.17 -11.01
C ALA A 739 16.82 24.15 -12.51
N TRP A 740 15.59 24.48 -12.88
CA TRP A 740 15.13 24.45 -14.28
C TRP A 740 15.73 25.55 -15.15
N ASP A 741 16.26 26.62 -14.54
CA ASP A 741 17.14 27.60 -15.21
C ASP A 741 18.53 26.99 -15.57
N VAL A 742 18.93 25.87 -14.95
CA VAL A 742 20.21 25.15 -15.20
C VAL A 742 20.00 23.92 -16.09
N GLN A 743 19.04 23.06 -15.76
CA GLN A 743 18.68 21.86 -16.50
C GLN A 743 17.25 21.42 -16.16
N ASN A 744 16.37 21.40 -17.17
CA ASN A 744 15.00 20.91 -17.06
C ASN A 744 14.72 19.68 -17.96
N THR A 745 15.66 19.31 -18.82
CA THR A 745 15.50 18.28 -19.84
C THR A 745 16.51 17.15 -19.64
N ALA A 746 16.01 15.92 -19.64
CA ALA A 746 16.75 14.66 -19.63
C ALA A 746 16.25 13.73 -20.77
N SER A 747 15.94 14.30 -21.94
CA SER A 747 15.31 13.59 -23.07
C SER A 747 16.15 12.45 -23.65
N ASN A 748 17.43 12.34 -23.32
CA ASN A 748 18.33 11.24 -23.68
C ASN A 748 18.47 10.16 -22.59
N ILE A 749 17.71 10.26 -21.49
CA ILE A 749 17.77 9.36 -20.34
C ILE A 749 16.48 8.55 -20.27
N ILE A 750 16.62 7.23 -20.31
CA ILE A 750 15.53 6.28 -20.08
C ILE A 750 15.41 6.02 -18.58
N VAL A 751 14.23 6.28 -18.03
CA VAL A 751 13.83 5.97 -16.65
C VAL A 751 12.81 4.85 -16.71
N ALA A 752 13.11 3.71 -16.08
CA ALA A 752 12.18 2.59 -15.98
C ALA A 752 11.32 2.72 -14.72
N VAL A 753 9.99 2.70 -14.88
CA VAL A 753 9.01 2.70 -13.79
C VAL A 753 8.51 1.26 -13.62
N ILE A 754 9.00 0.58 -12.59
CA ILE A 754 8.63 -0.82 -12.29
C ILE A 754 7.53 -0.78 -11.24
N ASP A 755 6.27 -0.90 -11.67
CA ASP A 755 5.10 -0.53 -10.86
C ASP A 755 3.79 -1.20 -11.37
N THR A 756 2.62 -0.56 -11.20
CA THR A 756 1.31 -0.99 -11.72
C THR A 756 1.12 -0.76 -13.22
N GLY A 757 2.14 -0.27 -13.92
CA GLY A 757 2.06 0.18 -15.31
C GLY A 757 1.97 1.70 -15.40
N VAL A 758 1.85 2.25 -16.61
CA VAL A 758 1.68 3.69 -16.83
C VAL A 758 0.58 3.90 -17.87
N ARG A 759 -0.35 4.82 -17.60
CA ARG A 759 -1.31 5.29 -18.60
C ARG A 759 -0.58 6.14 -19.64
N TYR A 760 0.07 5.47 -20.59
CA TYR A 760 0.92 6.08 -21.61
C TYR A 760 0.18 6.99 -22.60
N THR A 761 -1.16 6.98 -22.59
CA THR A 761 -2.02 7.90 -23.35
C THR A 761 -2.36 9.19 -22.61
N HIS A 762 -1.98 9.32 -21.33
CA HIS A 762 -2.29 10.49 -20.50
C HIS A 762 -1.64 11.76 -21.07
N GLU A 763 -2.36 12.88 -21.08
CA GLU A 763 -2.02 14.11 -21.81
C GLU A 763 -0.68 14.74 -21.35
N ASP A 764 -0.38 14.62 -20.05
CA ASP A 764 0.90 15.03 -19.45
C ASP A 764 2.02 13.97 -19.51
N LEU A 765 1.79 12.78 -20.08
CA LEU A 765 2.81 11.72 -20.11
C LEU A 765 3.16 11.23 -21.50
N ALA A 766 2.20 11.18 -22.44
CA ALA A 766 2.38 10.58 -23.77
C ALA A 766 3.62 11.12 -24.52
N ASP A 767 3.89 12.41 -24.37
CA ASP A 767 4.99 13.15 -25.00
C ASP A 767 6.37 12.89 -24.36
N ASN A 768 6.41 12.15 -23.23
CA ASN A 768 7.58 11.70 -22.47
C ASN A 768 7.65 10.17 -22.32
N MET A 769 6.70 9.42 -22.89
CA MET A 769 6.80 7.97 -22.92
C MET A 769 7.96 7.54 -23.82
N TRP A 770 8.78 6.61 -23.32
CA TRP A 770 9.79 5.93 -24.12
C TRP A 770 9.12 5.19 -25.28
N VAL A 771 9.82 5.12 -26.41
CA VAL A 771 9.39 4.35 -27.58
C VAL A 771 10.49 3.34 -27.87
N ASN A 772 10.20 2.03 -27.84
CA ASN A 772 11.16 1.00 -28.18
C ASN A 772 11.65 1.21 -29.63
N PRO A 773 12.94 1.54 -29.87
CA PRO A 773 13.46 1.76 -31.23
C PRO A 773 13.64 0.46 -32.03
N GLY A 774 13.49 -0.71 -31.40
CA GLY A 774 13.49 -2.02 -32.04
C GLY A 774 12.13 -2.42 -32.64
N GLU A 775 11.03 -1.87 -32.12
CA GLU A 775 9.67 -2.34 -32.40
C GLU A 775 8.90 -1.53 -33.46
N THR A 776 8.16 -2.21 -34.33
CA THR A 776 7.21 -1.58 -35.26
C THR A 776 5.77 -1.69 -34.74
N GLY A 777 5.45 -0.86 -33.74
CA GLY A 777 4.21 -0.94 -32.98
C GLY A 777 2.90 -1.20 -33.74
N GLY A 778 2.18 -2.23 -33.30
CA GLY A 778 0.91 -2.68 -33.83
C GLY A 778 1.02 -3.70 -34.97
N ASN A 779 2.17 -4.35 -35.14
CA ASN A 779 2.39 -5.34 -36.20
C ASN A 779 2.14 -6.80 -35.74
N GLY A 780 2.07 -7.07 -34.43
CA GLY A 780 1.88 -8.40 -33.85
C GLY A 780 3.13 -9.28 -33.88
N VAL A 781 4.32 -8.68 -33.94
CA VAL A 781 5.64 -9.34 -34.01
C VAL A 781 6.53 -8.81 -32.88
N ASP A 782 7.42 -9.68 -32.39
CA ASP A 782 8.57 -9.35 -31.56
C ASP A 782 9.71 -9.06 -32.56
N ASP A 783 9.90 -7.79 -32.92
CA ASP A 783 10.83 -7.34 -33.97
C ASP A 783 12.28 -7.31 -33.48
N ASP A 784 12.49 -6.97 -32.19
CA ASP A 784 13.83 -6.86 -31.58
C ASP A 784 14.37 -8.19 -31.00
N GLY A 785 13.49 -9.14 -30.70
CA GLY A 785 13.81 -10.50 -30.25
C GLY A 785 13.97 -10.66 -28.74
N ASP A 786 13.51 -9.70 -27.92
CA ASP A 786 13.65 -9.75 -26.45
C ASP A 786 12.63 -10.66 -25.73
N GLY A 787 11.61 -11.11 -26.47
CA GLY A 787 10.56 -12.03 -26.01
C GLY A 787 9.25 -11.36 -25.59
N TYR A 788 9.05 -10.09 -25.91
CA TYR A 788 7.76 -9.40 -25.83
C TYR A 788 7.32 -8.94 -27.23
N VAL A 789 6.01 -8.88 -27.48
CA VAL A 789 5.44 -8.48 -28.78
C VAL A 789 4.83 -7.09 -28.63
N ASP A 790 5.15 -6.18 -29.56
CA ASP A 790 4.65 -4.81 -29.61
C ASP A 790 4.90 -4.02 -28.30
N ASP A 791 6.05 -4.17 -27.63
CA ASP A 791 6.41 -3.50 -26.35
C ASP A 791 6.80 -2.02 -26.50
N VAL A 792 6.05 -1.29 -27.34
CA VAL A 792 6.31 0.07 -27.79
C VAL A 792 6.64 1.02 -26.64
N HIS A 793 5.97 0.91 -25.49
CA HIS A 793 6.17 1.79 -24.32
C HIS A 793 6.71 1.06 -23.09
N GLY A 794 7.13 -0.20 -23.26
CA GLY A 794 7.46 -1.12 -22.19
C GLY A 794 6.50 -2.32 -22.12
N ILE A 795 6.49 -3.04 -20.99
CA ILE A 795 5.89 -4.38 -20.88
C ILE A 795 4.95 -4.55 -19.69
N ASN A 796 4.08 -5.54 -19.80
CA ASN A 796 3.36 -6.16 -18.69
C ASN A 796 3.94 -7.55 -18.41
N ALA A 797 4.72 -7.62 -17.33
CA ALA A 797 5.42 -8.81 -16.88
C ALA A 797 4.48 -9.92 -16.38
N ILE A 798 3.27 -9.57 -15.93
CA ILE A 798 2.29 -10.50 -15.31
C ILE A 798 1.78 -11.50 -16.36
N ASN A 799 1.39 -10.99 -17.53
CA ASN A 799 0.85 -11.77 -18.65
C ASN A 799 1.89 -11.95 -19.79
N ASN A 800 3.02 -11.24 -19.76
CA ASN A 800 4.07 -11.19 -20.78
C ASN A 800 3.59 -10.59 -22.12
N THR A 801 3.03 -9.38 -22.08
CA THR A 801 2.62 -8.61 -23.27
C THR A 801 3.32 -7.25 -23.34
N GLY A 802 3.42 -6.65 -24.53
CA GLY A 802 3.94 -5.29 -24.75
C GLY A 802 3.01 -4.12 -24.38
N ASP A 803 1.97 -4.38 -23.57
CA ASP A 803 1.00 -3.36 -23.13
C ASP A 803 1.14 -3.08 -21.63
N PRO A 804 1.88 -2.04 -21.22
CA PRO A 804 2.11 -1.69 -19.83
C PRO A 804 1.03 -0.75 -19.25
N ASN A 805 -0.17 -0.67 -19.84
CA ASN A 805 -1.20 0.28 -19.41
C ASN A 805 -1.61 0.10 -17.92
N ASP A 806 -1.86 1.22 -17.24
CA ASP A 806 -2.12 1.24 -15.79
C ASP A 806 -3.61 1.07 -15.46
N ASP A 807 -3.95 -0.04 -14.82
CA ASP A 807 -5.29 -0.37 -14.33
C ASP A 807 -5.48 -0.09 -12.82
N HIS A 808 -4.46 0.44 -12.12
CA HIS A 808 -4.51 0.79 -10.70
C HIS A 808 -4.33 2.29 -10.40
N GLY A 809 -3.43 2.97 -11.12
CA GLY A 809 -3.16 4.42 -11.04
C GLY A 809 -1.86 4.83 -10.35
N HIS A 810 -1.20 3.90 -9.65
CA HIS A 810 -0.03 4.22 -8.83
C HIS A 810 1.21 4.49 -9.69
N GLY A 811 1.47 3.62 -10.69
CA GLY A 811 2.56 3.80 -11.63
C GLY A 811 2.41 5.05 -12.53
N THR A 812 1.16 5.44 -12.86
CA THR A 812 0.87 6.72 -13.53
C THR A 812 1.19 7.93 -12.65
N HIS A 813 0.89 7.85 -11.34
CA HIS A 813 1.17 8.93 -10.38
C HIS A 813 2.66 9.17 -10.19
N VAL A 814 3.46 8.12 -9.98
CA VAL A 814 4.92 8.26 -9.88
C VAL A 814 5.54 8.75 -11.19
N SER A 815 5.00 8.34 -12.35
CA SER A 815 5.46 8.79 -13.67
C SER A 815 5.24 10.30 -13.87
N GLY A 816 4.09 10.84 -13.48
CA GLY A 816 3.84 12.28 -13.55
C GLY A 816 4.76 13.09 -12.64
N THR A 817 5.17 12.54 -11.50
CA THR A 817 6.14 13.18 -10.59
C THR A 817 7.56 13.16 -11.17
N ILE A 818 7.97 12.07 -11.83
CA ILE A 818 9.26 11.97 -12.54
C ILE A 818 9.31 12.96 -13.71
N GLY A 819 8.27 12.95 -14.55
CA GLY A 819 8.32 13.58 -15.86
C GLY A 819 6.96 13.85 -16.51
N GLY A 820 6.01 14.42 -15.77
CA GLY A 820 4.92 15.19 -16.36
C GLY A 820 5.48 16.25 -17.32
N VAL A 821 4.91 16.36 -18.52
CA VAL A 821 5.46 17.13 -19.64
C VAL A 821 5.42 18.63 -19.34
N GLY A 822 6.57 19.21 -19.01
CA GLY A 822 6.65 20.61 -18.63
C GLY A 822 6.43 21.59 -19.79
N ASN A 823 5.79 22.70 -19.47
CA ASN A 823 5.51 23.84 -20.32
C ASN A 823 4.57 23.53 -21.51
N ASN A 824 3.64 22.58 -21.34
CA ASN A 824 2.60 22.23 -22.30
C ASN A 824 1.26 22.97 -22.08
N ALA A 825 1.14 23.70 -20.95
CA ALA A 825 -0.04 24.42 -20.46
C ALA A 825 -1.20 23.52 -20.01
N VAL A 826 -0.90 22.28 -19.68
CA VAL A 826 -1.81 21.24 -19.19
C VAL A 826 -1.46 20.96 -17.72
N GLY A 827 -2.04 19.93 -17.09
CA GLY A 827 -2.10 19.76 -15.63
C GLY A 827 -0.81 20.04 -14.85
N VAL A 828 0.10 19.07 -14.78
CA VAL A 828 1.27 19.05 -13.90
C VAL A 828 2.58 19.04 -14.68
N VAL A 829 3.66 19.39 -13.99
CA VAL A 829 5.03 19.22 -14.48
C VAL A 829 5.79 18.29 -13.55
N GLY A 830 6.55 17.35 -14.11
CA GLY A 830 7.44 16.49 -13.34
C GLY A 830 8.77 17.17 -13.03
N VAL A 831 9.61 16.50 -12.24
CA VAL A 831 10.98 16.99 -11.98
C VAL A 831 11.76 17.22 -13.27
N ALA A 832 11.66 16.30 -14.25
CA ALA A 832 12.25 16.46 -15.58
C ALA A 832 11.15 16.73 -16.63
N TRP A 833 11.10 17.95 -17.18
CA TRP A 833 10.05 18.37 -18.12
C TRP A 833 10.01 17.51 -19.39
N LYS A 834 11.17 17.02 -19.84
CA LYS A 834 11.32 16.10 -20.97
C LYS A 834 12.27 14.97 -20.58
N VAL A 835 11.81 13.73 -20.63
CA VAL A 835 12.53 12.49 -20.27
C VAL A 835 11.92 11.32 -21.05
N GLN A 836 12.52 10.13 -21.04
CA GLN A 836 11.93 8.91 -21.62
C GLN A 836 11.48 7.96 -20.50
N ILE A 837 10.18 7.83 -20.28
CA ILE A 837 9.58 6.94 -19.27
C ILE A 837 9.27 5.58 -19.90
N MET A 838 9.96 4.54 -19.46
CA MET A 838 9.72 3.15 -19.85
C MET A 838 8.85 2.49 -18.78
N ALA A 839 7.66 2.03 -19.16
CA ALA A 839 6.70 1.48 -18.21
C ALA A 839 6.87 -0.04 -18.06
N CYS A 840 6.96 -0.54 -16.82
CA CYS A 840 6.98 -1.97 -16.57
C CYS A 840 5.95 -2.37 -15.52
N LYS A 841 4.82 -2.91 -16.01
CA LYS A 841 3.72 -3.38 -15.18
C LYS A 841 4.03 -4.76 -14.62
N PHE A 842 4.14 -4.86 -13.30
CA PHE A 842 4.29 -6.13 -12.59
C PHE A 842 3.36 -6.26 -11.36
N LEU A 843 2.80 -5.13 -10.89
CA LEU A 843 1.68 -5.09 -9.95
C LEU A 843 0.35 -5.09 -10.74
N ASP A 844 -0.63 -5.86 -10.27
CA ASP A 844 -1.97 -5.97 -10.87
C ASP A 844 -2.91 -4.82 -10.47
N ALA A 845 -4.17 -4.88 -10.93
CA ALA A 845 -5.20 -3.90 -10.63
C ALA A 845 -5.57 -3.79 -9.12
N SER A 846 -5.05 -4.68 -8.26
CA SER A 846 -5.18 -4.63 -6.80
C SER A 846 -3.91 -4.08 -6.12
N GLY A 847 -2.90 -3.66 -6.90
CA GLY A 847 -1.61 -3.20 -6.39
C GLY A 847 -0.71 -4.34 -5.91
N ILE A 848 -1.00 -5.59 -6.31
CA ILE A 848 -0.30 -6.80 -5.85
C ILE A 848 0.52 -7.39 -7.01
N GLY A 849 1.75 -7.81 -6.73
CA GLY A 849 2.59 -8.50 -7.71
C GLY A 849 3.51 -9.53 -7.08
N PHE A 850 4.31 -10.17 -7.92
CA PHE A 850 5.25 -11.22 -7.52
C PHE A 850 6.67 -10.81 -7.84
N ILE A 851 7.62 -11.21 -6.98
CA ILE A 851 9.04 -10.90 -7.21
C ILE A 851 9.56 -11.49 -8.53
N SER A 852 9.01 -12.61 -9.01
CA SER A 852 9.37 -13.16 -10.33
C SER A 852 9.03 -12.23 -11.49
N ASP A 853 7.92 -11.49 -11.39
CA ASP A 853 7.51 -10.52 -12.40
C ASP A 853 8.26 -9.18 -12.22
N ALA A 854 8.60 -8.79 -10.99
CA ALA A 854 9.54 -7.68 -10.73
C ALA A 854 10.93 -7.93 -11.33
N ILE A 855 11.44 -9.16 -11.24
CA ILE A 855 12.74 -9.56 -11.80
C ILE A 855 12.72 -9.51 -13.33
N LYS A 856 11.60 -9.87 -13.99
CA LYS A 856 11.44 -9.66 -15.44
C LYS A 856 11.56 -8.17 -15.79
N CYS A 857 10.91 -7.30 -15.02
CA CYS A 857 10.98 -5.86 -15.22
C CYS A 857 12.39 -5.30 -15.03
N ILE A 858 13.12 -5.79 -14.02
CA ILE A 858 14.51 -5.41 -13.77
C ILE A 858 15.42 -5.84 -14.92
N ASP A 859 15.28 -7.07 -15.42
CA ASP A 859 16.10 -7.56 -16.54
C ASP A 859 15.78 -6.85 -17.86
N TYR A 860 14.50 -6.56 -18.11
CA TYR A 860 14.02 -5.79 -19.26
C TYR A 860 14.56 -4.35 -19.25
N ALA A 861 14.41 -3.63 -18.12
CA ALA A 861 14.96 -2.28 -17.97
C ALA A 861 16.49 -2.25 -18.19
N ARG A 862 17.20 -3.29 -17.72
CA ARG A 862 18.64 -3.47 -17.93
C ARG A 862 18.98 -3.71 -19.41
N SER A 863 18.21 -4.53 -20.13
CA SER A 863 18.48 -4.86 -21.54
C SER A 863 18.15 -3.71 -22.48
N GLN A 864 17.04 -3.02 -22.24
CA GLN A 864 16.56 -1.89 -23.04
C GLN A 864 17.26 -0.54 -22.69
N GLY A 865 18.30 -0.57 -21.85
CA GLY A 865 19.20 0.56 -21.64
C GLY A 865 18.70 1.65 -20.69
N ALA A 866 17.79 1.33 -19.77
CA ALA A 866 17.42 2.22 -18.68
C ALA A 866 18.66 2.65 -17.87
N ARG A 867 18.66 3.91 -17.41
CA ARG A 867 19.77 4.50 -16.61
C ARG A 867 19.41 4.67 -15.14
N VAL A 868 18.12 4.76 -14.86
CA VAL A 868 17.53 4.86 -13.53
C VAL A 868 16.28 3.96 -13.51
N VAL A 869 16.06 3.27 -12.39
CA VAL A 869 14.82 2.55 -12.07
C VAL A 869 14.12 3.25 -10.90
N ASN A 870 12.81 3.45 -11.00
CA ASN A 870 11.94 3.82 -9.88
C ASN A 870 11.20 2.57 -9.38
N ALA A 871 11.33 2.28 -8.08
CA ALA A 871 10.67 1.18 -7.39
C ALA A 871 9.89 1.71 -6.17
N SER A 872 8.65 2.15 -6.40
CA SER A 872 7.75 2.69 -5.37
C SER A 872 6.90 1.59 -4.70
N TRP A 873 7.54 0.48 -4.34
CA TRP A 873 6.92 -0.72 -3.76
C TRP A 873 7.89 -1.41 -2.81
N GLY A 874 7.37 -2.18 -1.87
CA GLY A 874 8.20 -2.88 -0.90
C GLY A 874 7.45 -3.90 -0.06
N SER A 875 8.18 -4.65 0.76
CA SER A 875 7.63 -5.63 1.69
C SER A 875 8.64 -5.95 2.81
N THR A 876 8.14 -6.09 4.04
CA THR A 876 8.87 -6.56 5.23
C THR A 876 8.79 -8.08 5.41
N SER A 877 7.94 -8.75 4.64
CA SER A 877 7.54 -10.15 4.89
C SER A 877 8.40 -11.22 4.20
N PHE A 878 9.51 -10.82 3.55
CA PHE A 878 10.53 -11.72 3.00
C PHE A 878 11.91 -11.03 2.92
N SER A 879 12.96 -11.81 2.69
CA SER A 879 14.21 -11.34 2.08
C SER A 879 14.57 -12.31 0.95
N SER A 880 14.75 -11.80 -0.28
CA SER A 880 14.90 -12.64 -1.49
C SER A 880 16.30 -12.54 -2.06
N SER A 881 16.92 -13.70 -2.31
CA SER A 881 18.23 -13.73 -3.00
C SER A 881 18.09 -13.41 -4.48
N ALA A 882 16.99 -13.84 -5.10
CA ALA A 882 16.71 -13.62 -6.52
C ALA A 882 16.49 -12.14 -6.85
N LEU A 883 15.72 -11.42 -6.03
CA LEU A 883 15.49 -9.99 -6.22
C LEU A 883 16.77 -9.18 -5.97
N ARG A 884 17.55 -9.53 -4.94
CA ARG A 884 18.86 -8.89 -4.69
C ARG A 884 19.82 -9.07 -5.87
N ASP A 885 19.92 -10.28 -6.41
CA ASP A 885 20.77 -10.56 -7.57
C ASP A 885 20.32 -9.79 -8.83
N ALA A 886 19.01 -9.61 -9.03
CA ALA A 886 18.48 -8.80 -10.12
C ALA A 886 18.90 -7.33 -9.99
N ILE A 887 18.83 -6.75 -8.78
CA ILE A 887 19.25 -5.36 -8.53
C ILE A 887 20.80 -5.22 -8.63
N ASP A 888 21.57 -6.24 -8.24
CA ASP A 888 23.02 -6.23 -8.50
C ASP A 888 23.36 -6.35 -10.01
N SER A 889 22.48 -6.94 -10.83
CA SER A 889 22.67 -6.89 -12.30
C SER A 889 22.49 -5.48 -12.87
N LEU A 890 21.61 -4.66 -12.28
CA LEU A 890 21.50 -3.21 -12.58
C LEU A 890 22.76 -2.47 -12.13
N ARG A 891 23.25 -2.78 -10.92
CA ARG A 891 24.49 -2.23 -10.35
C ARG A 891 25.70 -2.48 -11.25
N GLN A 892 25.83 -3.69 -11.77
CA GLN A 892 26.87 -4.09 -12.71
C GLN A 892 26.74 -3.38 -14.08
N ALA A 893 25.52 -3.07 -14.50
CA ALA A 893 25.24 -2.26 -15.70
C ALA A 893 25.39 -0.74 -15.48
N GLY A 894 25.61 -0.30 -14.24
CA GLY A 894 25.76 1.12 -13.88
C GLY A 894 24.44 1.89 -13.76
N ILE A 895 23.36 1.20 -13.40
CA ILE A 895 21.99 1.72 -13.31
C ILE A 895 21.64 1.99 -11.85
N ILE A 896 21.12 3.19 -11.55
CA ILE A 896 20.63 3.55 -10.20
C ILE A 896 19.26 2.92 -9.96
N PHE A 897 19.03 2.41 -8.76
CA PHE A 897 17.75 1.83 -8.33
C PHE A 897 17.18 2.66 -7.17
N VAL A 898 16.22 3.53 -7.43
CA VAL A 898 15.60 4.39 -6.42
C VAL A 898 14.42 3.64 -5.80
N ALA A 899 14.43 3.44 -4.48
CA ALA A 899 13.46 2.65 -3.74
C ALA A 899 12.76 3.47 -2.65
N ALA A 900 11.44 3.29 -2.53
CA ALA A 900 10.65 3.86 -1.45
C ALA A 900 11.00 3.23 -0.10
N ALA A 901 11.26 4.05 0.93
CA ALA A 901 11.74 3.56 2.22
C ALA A 901 10.68 2.83 3.08
N GLY A 902 9.39 2.86 2.75
CA GLY A 902 8.30 2.23 3.52
C GLY A 902 7.39 3.23 4.25
N ASN A 903 6.14 2.82 4.51
CA ASN A 903 5.08 3.69 5.04
C ASN A 903 4.53 3.20 6.41
N SER A 904 5.38 2.63 7.27
CA SER A 904 5.01 2.05 8.57
C SER A 904 5.57 2.82 9.78
N ALA A 905 6.20 3.98 9.57
CA ALA A 905 6.90 4.78 10.57
C ALA A 905 8.09 4.09 11.28
N GLU A 906 8.57 2.95 10.75
CA GLU A 906 9.57 2.10 11.42
C GLU A 906 11.03 2.43 11.05
N ASP A 907 11.97 1.95 11.88
CA ASP A 907 13.41 1.99 11.58
C ASP A 907 13.81 0.76 10.74
N ASN A 908 14.12 0.97 9.45
CA ASN A 908 14.59 -0.06 8.52
C ASN A 908 15.93 -0.70 8.95
N GLY A 909 16.65 -0.13 9.93
CA GLY A 909 17.80 -0.76 10.57
C GLY A 909 17.43 -1.84 11.61
N VAL A 910 16.15 -1.89 12.01
CA VAL A 910 15.56 -2.89 12.92
C VAL A 910 14.62 -3.81 12.13
N ASP A 911 13.68 -3.23 11.39
CA ASP A 911 12.62 -3.91 10.65
C ASP A 911 12.76 -3.63 9.13
N PRO A 912 13.64 -4.37 8.42
CA PRO A 912 14.02 -4.04 7.05
C PRO A 912 12.90 -4.31 6.05
N ILE A 913 12.62 -3.31 5.21
CA ILE A 913 11.75 -3.43 4.03
C ILE A 913 12.59 -3.62 2.76
N TYR A 914 12.23 -4.59 1.92
CA TYR A 914 12.90 -4.85 0.65
C TYR A 914 12.03 -4.39 -0.52
N PRO A 915 12.61 -3.77 -1.57
CA PRO A 915 14.03 -3.76 -1.91
C PRO A 915 14.90 -2.68 -1.24
N ALA A 916 14.32 -1.67 -0.59
CA ALA A 916 15.05 -0.49 -0.09
C ALA A 916 16.20 -0.81 0.89
N SER A 917 16.09 -1.89 1.68
CA SER A 917 17.08 -2.30 2.68
C SER A 917 18.14 -3.29 2.17
N TYR A 918 18.28 -3.50 0.86
CA TYR A 918 19.39 -4.32 0.33
C TYR A 918 20.72 -3.53 0.37
N ASP A 919 21.78 -4.16 0.89
CA ASP A 919 23.15 -3.63 0.83
C ASP A 919 23.72 -3.75 -0.61
N LEU A 920 23.42 -2.75 -1.43
CA LEU A 920 23.91 -2.55 -2.80
C LEU A 920 24.12 -1.05 -3.08
N ASP A 921 25.34 -0.67 -3.48
CA ASP A 921 25.77 0.74 -3.61
C ASP A 921 25.16 1.53 -4.79
N ASN A 922 24.24 0.94 -5.55
CA ASN A 922 23.43 1.63 -6.57
C ASN A 922 21.99 1.92 -6.12
N ILE A 923 21.59 1.47 -4.93
CA ILE A 923 20.28 1.78 -4.37
C ILE A 923 20.30 3.20 -3.79
N ILE A 924 19.20 3.93 -3.95
CA ILE A 924 18.90 5.11 -3.14
C ILE A 924 17.57 4.84 -2.41
N SER A 925 17.62 4.70 -1.10
CA SER A 925 16.47 4.46 -0.21
C SER A 925 15.90 5.80 0.26
N VAL A 926 14.63 6.08 -0.03
CA VAL A 926 14.05 7.44 0.05
C VAL A 926 12.90 7.52 1.06
N ALA A 927 13.11 8.29 2.13
CA ALA A 927 12.07 8.70 3.09
C ALA A 927 11.19 9.83 2.55
N ALA A 928 9.98 9.96 3.08
CA ALA A 928 9.05 11.03 2.73
C ALA A 928 9.16 12.21 3.69
N THR A 929 9.15 13.43 3.15
CA THR A 929 9.01 14.68 3.92
C THR A 929 7.67 15.37 3.63
N THR A 930 7.25 16.20 4.57
CA THR A 930 6.05 17.04 4.48
C THR A 930 6.36 18.42 3.92
N ARG A 931 5.30 19.17 3.57
CA ARG A 931 5.38 20.58 3.15
C ARG A 931 5.91 21.56 4.19
N THR A 932 6.32 21.08 5.37
CA THR A 932 6.90 21.88 6.45
C THR A 932 8.31 21.40 6.84
N ASP A 933 8.96 20.57 6.02
CA ASP A 933 10.28 19.96 6.27
C ASP A 933 10.35 19.04 7.51
N GLU A 934 9.22 18.50 7.93
CA GLU A 934 9.20 17.37 8.86
C GLU A 934 9.32 16.05 8.07
N LEU A 935 9.95 15.04 8.67
CA LEU A 935 9.79 13.65 8.23
C LEU A 935 8.30 13.32 8.30
N ALA A 936 7.72 12.80 7.21
CA ALA A 936 6.33 12.39 7.21
C ALA A 936 6.10 11.32 8.28
N ASN A 937 5.01 11.43 9.02
CA ASN A 937 4.71 10.57 10.18
C ASN A 937 4.60 9.09 9.80
N PHE A 938 4.15 8.76 8.59
CA PHE A 938 4.13 7.40 8.04
C PHE A 938 5.51 6.93 7.55
N SER A 939 6.48 7.81 7.30
CA SER A 939 7.72 7.41 6.64
C SER A 939 8.58 6.55 7.54
N ASN A 940 8.90 5.36 7.06
CA ASN A 940 10.05 4.62 7.58
C ASN A 940 11.32 5.48 7.44
N TYR A 941 12.28 5.18 8.29
CA TYR A 941 13.57 5.85 8.37
C TYR A 941 14.67 4.83 8.65
N GLY A 942 15.93 5.26 8.71
CA GLY A 942 17.03 4.38 9.07
C GLY A 942 18.38 5.06 8.96
N SER A 943 19.08 5.20 10.08
CA SER A 943 20.35 5.95 10.17
C SER A 943 21.46 5.46 9.24
N THR A 944 21.38 4.20 8.78
CA THR A 944 22.33 3.57 7.84
C THR A 944 21.65 2.83 6.68
N THR A 945 20.31 2.83 6.61
CA THR A 945 19.49 2.03 5.67
C THR A 945 18.50 2.88 4.86
N VAL A 946 18.42 4.17 5.13
CA VAL A 946 17.70 5.17 4.34
C VAL A 946 18.64 6.32 4.04
N ASP A 947 18.74 6.74 2.78
CA ASP A 947 19.80 7.64 2.32
C ASP A 947 19.45 9.12 2.51
N LEU A 948 18.22 9.50 2.14
CA LEU A 948 17.72 10.89 2.24
C LEU A 948 16.19 10.95 2.34
N GLY A 949 15.66 12.12 2.68
CA GLY A 949 14.24 12.45 2.51
C GLY A 949 13.94 13.15 1.19
N ALA A 950 12.71 13.07 0.69
CA ALA A 950 12.18 13.89 -0.40
C ALA A 950 10.66 14.12 -0.23
N PRO A 951 10.06 15.15 -0.88
CA PRO A 951 8.62 15.42 -0.78
C PRO A 951 7.74 14.20 -1.08
N GLY A 952 6.98 13.75 -0.08
CA GLY A 952 6.16 12.53 -0.20
C GLY A 952 4.76 12.61 0.43
N ALA A 953 4.43 13.69 1.14
CA ALA A 953 3.08 13.88 1.70
C ALA A 953 2.22 14.85 0.86
N ALA A 954 0.99 14.46 0.54
CA ALA A 954 0.04 15.18 -0.30
C ALA A 954 0.68 15.69 -1.61
N ILE A 955 1.20 14.77 -2.43
CA ILE A 955 1.81 15.04 -3.74
C ILE A 955 0.74 14.90 -4.84
N PHE A 956 0.57 15.94 -5.65
CA PHE A 956 -0.37 15.95 -6.77
C PHE A 956 0.30 15.49 -8.06
N SER A 957 -0.29 14.52 -8.77
CA SER A 957 0.26 14.01 -10.03
C SER A 957 -0.83 13.39 -10.91
N CYS A 958 -0.45 12.92 -12.10
CA CYS A 958 -1.31 12.22 -13.06
C CYS A 958 -1.97 10.98 -12.42
N TRP A 959 -3.13 10.58 -12.93
CA TRP A 959 -3.88 9.40 -12.47
C TRP A 959 -4.46 8.63 -13.67
N ASN A 960 -4.95 7.41 -13.45
CA ASN A 960 -5.37 6.52 -14.54
C ASN A 960 -6.87 6.54 -14.87
N GLY A 961 -7.71 7.36 -14.23
CA GLY A 961 -9.16 7.35 -14.46
C GLY A 961 -9.57 7.88 -15.85
N ALA A 962 -8.92 8.95 -16.31
CA ALA A 962 -9.04 9.50 -17.66
C ALA A 962 -7.65 9.93 -18.18
N ASP A 963 -7.54 10.32 -19.46
CA ASP A 963 -6.28 10.83 -20.02
C ASP A 963 -5.92 12.22 -19.50
N ASN A 964 -6.79 12.83 -18.70
CA ASN A 964 -6.70 14.16 -18.11
C ASN A 964 -7.02 14.15 -16.61
N ASP A 965 -6.68 13.05 -15.92
CA ASP A 965 -7.05 12.80 -14.53
C ASP A 965 -5.85 12.93 -13.59
N TYR A 966 -6.09 13.44 -12.38
CA TYR A 966 -5.02 13.84 -11.47
C TYR A 966 -5.45 13.68 -10.01
N LYS A 967 -4.53 13.21 -9.16
CA LYS A 967 -4.85 12.87 -7.75
C LYS A 967 -3.74 13.29 -6.78
N TYR A 968 -4.13 13.64 -5.55
CA TYR A 968 -3.22 13.69 -4.42
C TYR A 968 -2.96 12.28 -3.88
N PHE A 969 -1.70 11.98 -3.58
CA PHE A 969 -1.32 10.75 -2.88
C PHE A 969 -0.18 11.01 -1.88
N ASP A 970 -0.10 10.14 -0.88
CA ASP A 970 0.83 10.20 0.24
C ASP A 970 1.64 8.90 0.28
N GLY A 971 2.94 9.01 0.52
CA GLY A 971 3.82 7.86 0.70
C GLY A 971 5.28 8.13 0.35
N THR A 972 6.17 7.26 0.84
CA THR A 972 7.56 7.16 0.33
C THR A 972 7.57 6.81 -1.16
N SER A 973 6.51 6.15 -1.66
CA SER A 973 6.21 5.98 -3.08
C SER A 973 6.18 7.27 -3.90
N MET A 974 5.85 8.42 -3.30
CA MET A 974 5.83 9.74 -3.96
C MET A 974 7.12 10.52 -3.70
N ALA A 975 7.89 10.15 -2.68
CA ALA A 975 9.23 10.71 -2.43
C ALA A 975 10.27 10.16 -3.41
N ALA A 976 10.27 8.84 -3.65
CA ALA A 976 11.15 8.17 -4.60
C ALA A 976 11.17 8.82 -6.02
N PRO A 977 10.04 9.11 -6.68
CA PRO A 977 10.05 9.70 -8.02
C PRO A 977 10.67 11.10 -8.12
N HIS A 978 10.68 11.89 -7.03
CA HIS A 978 11.40 13.16 -7.00
C HIS A 978 12.93 12.95 -7.11
N VAL A 979 13.45 11.94 -6.40
CA VAL A 979 14.86 11.53 -6.47
C VAL A 979 15.17 10.92 -7.85
N THR A 980 14.28 10.06 -8.37
CA THR A 980 14.39 9.46 -9.71
C THR A 980 14.51 10.51 -10.82
N GLY A 981 13.63 11.51 -10.84
CA GLY A 981 13.69 12.60 -11.81
C GLY A 981 14.95 13.46 -11.65
N THR A 982 15.42 13.65 -10.40
CA THR A 982 16.71 14.32 -10.12
C THR A 982 17.88 13.53 -10.69
N CYS A 983 17.94 12.20 -10.50
CA CYS A 983 18.95 11.35 -11.11
C CYS A 983 18.97 11.51 -12.65
N ALA A 984 17.81 11.60 -13.30
CA ALA A 984 17.72 11.78 -14.75
C ALA A 984 18.31 13.14 -15.20
N LEU A 985 17.94 14.25 -14.55
CA LEU A 985 18.50 15.57 -14.85
C LEU A 985 20.02 15.63 -14.63
N LEU A 986 20.50 15.05 -13.52
CA LEU A 986 21.93 14.99 -13.22
C LEU A 986 22.70 14.15 -14.25
N MET A 987 22.16 13.02 -14.71
CA MET A 987 22.79 12.22 -15.76
C MET A 987 22.77 12.89 -17.13
N ALA A 988 21.77 13.73 -17.42
CA ALA A 988 21.74 14.54 -18.64
C ALA A 988 22.73 15.72 -18.59
N HIS A 989 22.91 16.33 -17.41
CA HIS A 989 23.84 17.45 -17.21
C HIS A 989 25.30 16.98 -17.07
N TYR A 990 25.53 15.82 -16.43
CA TYR A 990 26.84 15.20 -16.20
C TYR A 990 26.96 13.83 -16.90
N PRO A 991 26.90 13.74 -18.24
CA PRO A 991 26.83 12.47 -18.97
C PRO A 991 28.07 11.57 -18.85
N GLY A 992 29.17 12.09 -18.28
CA GLY A 992 30.41 11.36 -18.02
C GLY A 992 30.60 10.87 -16.57
N GLU A 993 29.67 11.15 -15.67
CA GLU A 993 29.74 10.69 -14.27
C GLU A 993 29.22 9.25 -14.10
N SER A 994 29.87 8.48 -13.21
CA SER A 994 29.38 7.15 -12.82
C SER A 994 28.13 7.25 -11.94
N TYR A 995 27.38 6.15 -11.80
CA TYR A 995 26.20 6.15 -10.93
C TYR A 995 26.54 6.53 -9.48
N GLN A 996 27.69 6.09 -8.94
CA GLN A 996 28.11 6.48 -7.59
C GLN A 996 28.43 7.97 -7.50
N GLN A 997 28.94 8.60 -8.55
CA GLN A 997 29.18 10.05 -8.57
C GLN A 997 27.84 10.82 -8.54
N ILE A 998 26.85 10.37 -9.30
CA ILE A 998 25.48 10.92 -9.28
C ILE A 998 24.82 10.73 -7.91
N ILE A 999 24.91 9.55 -7.29
CA ILE A 999 24.40 9.30 -5.93
C ILE A 999 25.10 10.20 -4.92
N ASN A 1000 26.43 10.22 -4.90
CA ASN A 1000 27.20 11.06 -3.98
C ASN A 1000 26.89 12.55 -4.16
N ARG A 1001 26.63 12.99 -5.40
CA ARG A 1001 26.22 14.36 -5.72
C ARG A 1001 24.86 14.71 -5.12
N ILE A 1002 23.89 13.78 -5.11
CA ILE A 1002 22.62 13.96 -4.41
C ILE A 1002 22.85 14.00 -2.89
N LEU A 1003 23.46 12.97 -2.31
CA LEU A 1003 23.58 12.81 -0.85
C LEU A 1003 24.47 13.87 -0.19
N SER A 1004 25.44 14.45 -0.91
CA SER A 1004 26.33 15.50 -0.40
C SER A 1004 25.75 16.92 -0.51
N ASN A 1005 24.64 17.11 -1.23
CA ASN A 1005 24.07 18.42 -1.54
C ASN A 1005 22.61 18.57 -1.08
N VAL A 1006 22.17 17.75 -0.13
CA VAL A 1006 20.86 17.87 0.54
C VAL A 1006 20.70 19.20 1.30
N ASP A 1007 19.46 19.57 1.64
CA ASP A 1007 19.15 20.46 2.76
C ASP A 1007 19.19 19.68 4.08
N PRO A 1008 20.12 19.94 5.01
CA PRO A 1008 20.16 19.25 6.29
C PRO A 1008 18.95 19.66 7.14
N LEU A 1009 18.12 18.70 7.55
CA LEU A 1009 16.89 18.94 8.31
C LEU A 1009 17.00 18.34 9.72
N PRO A 1010 16.62 19.07 10.79
CA PRO A 1010 16.58 18.54 12.15
C PRO A 1010 15.70 17.29 12.29
N SER A 1011 14.64 17.19 11.49
CA SER A 1011 13.71 16.07 11.42
C SER A 1011 14.30 14.79 10.82
N LEU A 1012 15.36 14.91 10.01
CA LEU A 1012 16.06 13.82 9.32
C LEU A 1012 17.44 13.49 9.92
N ALA A 1013 17.97 14.34 10.80
CA ALA A 1013 19.26 14.15 11.46
C ALA A 1013 19.29 12.85 12.28
N GLY A 1014 20.16 11.92 11.89
CA GLY A 1014 20.24 10.59 12.51
C GLY A 1014 19.12 9.62 12.11
N LYS A 1015 18.24 10.02 11.18
CA LYS A 1015 17.16 9.19 10.61
C LYS A 1015 17.40 8.79 9.15
N CYS A 1016 18.41 9.38 8.49
CA CYS A 1016 18.91 8.92 7.20
C CYS A 1016 20.42 9.25 7.09
N VAL A 1017 21.12 8.62 6.15
CA VAL A 1017 22.58 8.74 5.95
C VAL A 1017 23.01 10.18 5.70
N SER A 1018 22.29 10.91 4.84
CA SER A 1018 22.57 12.32 4.52
C SER A 1018 22.11 13.31 5.61
N GLY A 1019 21.17 12.90 6.47
CA GLY A 1019 20.53 13.77 7.46
C GLY A 1019 19.69 14.91 6.86
N GLY A 1020 19.27 14.80 5.60
CA GLY A 1020 18.66 15.91 4.87
C GLY A 1020 17.69 15.51 3.75
N ARG A 1021 16.99 16.53 3.25
CA ARG A 1021 16.05 16.45 2.14
C ARG A 1021 16.77 16.71 0.82
N LEU A 1022 16.35 16.02 -0.23
CA LEU A 1022 16.68 16.32 -1.62
C LEU A 1022 16.62 17.83 -1.93
N ASP A 1023 17.66 18.31 -2.60
CA ASP A 1023 17.74 19.62 -3.23
C ASP A 1023 18.35 19.43 -4.63
N LEU A 1024 17.55 19.70 -5.66
CA LEU A 1024 17.93 19.55 -7.05
C LEU A 1024 18.90 20.67 -7.50
N GLN A 1025 18.68 21.89 -7.03
CA GLN A 1025 19.48 23.06 -7.40
C GLN A 1025 20.91 22.95 -6.87
N LYS A 1026 21.10 22.54 -5.62
CA LYS A 1026 22.44 22.28 -5.06
C LYS A 1026 23.08 21.06 -5.72
N ALA A 1027 22.33 20.03 -6.08
CA ALA A 1027 22.91 18.87 -6.78
C ALA A 1027 23.46 19.25 -8.18
N LEU A 1028 22.74 20.11 -8.92
CA LEU A 1028 23.18 20.67 -10.22
C LEU A 1028 24.25 21.78 -10.10
N GLY A 1029 24.25 22.56 -9.02
CA GLY A 1029 25.23 23.62 -8.77
C GLY A 1029 26.51 23.17 -8.05
N GLY A 1030 26.51 21.98 -7.46
CA GLY A 1030 27.57 21.47 -6.60
C GLY A 1030 28.90 21.26 -7.32
N SER A 1031 29.99 21.78 -6.72
CA SER A 1031 31.36 21.49 -7.17
C SER A 1031 31.60 19.97 -7.24
N PRO A 1032 32.39 19.46 -8.20
CA PRO A 1032 32.62 18.01 -8.32
C PRO A 1032 33.05 17.42 -6.98
N PRO A 1033 32.36 16.37 -6.48
CA PRO A 1033 32.76 15.75 -5.23
C PRO A 1033 34.21 15.26 -5.35
N PRO A 1034 35.04 15.40 -4.29
CA PRO A 1034 36.36 14.80 -4.30
C PRO A 1034 36.23 13.31 -4.62
N PRO A 1035 37.15 12.71 -5.40
CA PRO A 1035 37.09 11.28 -5.68
C PRO A 1035 37.02 10.53 -4.35
N PRO A 1036 36.15 9.50 -4.23
CA PRO A 1036 35.96 8.83 -2.95
C PRO A 1036 37.30 8.35 -2.39
N PRO A 1037 37.58 8.53 -1.08
CA PRO A 1037 38.68 7.81 -0.48
C PRO A 1037 38.46 6.32 -0.73
N GLU A 1038 39.41 5.65 -1.37
CA GLU A 1038 39.29 4.22 -1.66
C GLU A 1038 38.98 3.48 -0.35
N LYS A 1039 37.79 2.86 -0.28
CA LYS A 1039 37.42 1.99 0.84
C LYS A 1039 38.55 0.96 0.98
N PRO A 1040 39.15 0.78 2.17
CA PRO A 1040 40.34 -0.05 2.31
C PRO A 1040 40.02 -1.48 1.88
N THR A 1041 40.62 -1.90 0.77
CA THR A 1041 40.47 -3.27 0.24
C THR A 1041 41.31 -4.21 1.07
N VAL A 1042 40.82 -5.43 1.26
CA VAL A 1042 41.48 -6.44 2.08
C VAL A 1042 41.74 -7.70 1.25
N VAL A 1043 43.01 -8.14 1.25
CA VAL A 1043 43.48 -9.35 0.57
C VAL A 1043 43.94 -10.34 1.63
N VAL A 1044 43.38 -11.54 1.61
CA VAL A 1044 43.83 -12.67 2.45
C VAL A 1044 44.68 -13.60 1.60
N ALA A 1045 45.90 -13.90 2.06
CA ALA A 1045 46.79 -14.85 1.41
C ALA A 1045 47.28 -15.87 2.43
N ALA A 1046 47.20 -17.17 2.09
CA ALA A 1046 47.89 -18.22 2.84
C ALA A 1046 49.40 -18.04 2.67
N THR A 1047 50.04 -17.44 3.67
CA THR A 1047 51.48 -17.19 3.71
C THR A 1047 52.27 -18.43 4.08
N ASP A 1048 51.65 -19.33 4.83
CA ASP A 1048 52.01 -20.75 4.84
C ASP A 1048 50.72 -21.59 4.75
N ALA A 1049 50.59 -22.33 3.65
CA ALA A 1049 49.41 -23.15 3.38
C ALA A 1049 49.51 -24.55 4.00
N ASN A 1050 50.65 -24.93 4.59
CA ASN A 1050 50.86 -26.23 5.21
C ASN A 1050 50.83 -26.10 6.73
N ALA A 1051 50.27 -27.13 7.38
CA ALA A 1051 50.37 -27.34 8.81
C ALA A 1051 50.44 -28.86 9.03
N SER A 1052 51.17 -29.30 10.05
CA SER A 1052 51.37 -30.73 10.33
C SER A 1052 51.45 -30.98 11.82
N GLU A 1053 50.74 -32.01 12.30
CA GLU A 1053 50.91 -32.55 13.65
C GLU A 1053 52.27 -33.24 13.83
N GLN A 1054 52.83 -33.77 12.74
CA GLN A 1054 54.17 -34.36 12.74
C GLN A 1054 55.24 -33.26 12.69
N GLY A 1055 55.61 -32.77 13.88
CA GLY A 1055 56.62 -31.73 14.10
C GLY A 1055 56.00 -30.34 14.32
N PRO A 1056 56.79 -29.34 14.76
CA PRO A 1056 56.29 -27.99 14.99
C PRO A 1056 56.16 -27.23 13.66
N ASP A 1057 55.09 -27.53 12.91
CA ASP A 1057 54.79 -26.92 11.60
C ASP A 1057 53.37 -26.33 11.61
N SER A 1058 53.30 -25.00 11.62
CA SER A 1058 52.05 -24.24 11.77
C SER A 1058 51.76 -23.43 10.52
N GLY A 1059 50.54 -23.58 9.99
CA GLY A 1059 50.07 -22.78 8.87
C GLY A 1059 49.88 -21.33 9.25
N SER A 1060 49.81 -20.44 8.26
CA SER A 1060 49.49 -19.04 8.49
C SER A 1060 48.81 -18.40 7.28
N PHE A 1061 47.97 -17.41 7.55
CA PHE A 1061 47.50 -16.49 6.53
C PHE A 1061 47.69 -15.05 6.97
N THR A 1062 48.11 -14.20 6.04
CA THR A 1062 48.23 -12.76 6.25
C THR A 1062 47.05 -12.06 5.57
N ILE A 1063 46.36 -11.25 6.38
CA ILE A 1063 45.34 -10.31 5.93
C ILE A 1063 46.05 -8.97 5.70
N THR A 1064 46.06 -8.50 4.46
CA THR A 1064 46.70 -7.25 4.02
C THR A 1064 45.65 -6.24 3.59
N ARG A 1065 45.76 -4.99 4.03
CA ARG A 1065 44.91 -3.88 3.54
C ARG A 1065 45.64 -2.99 2.54
N ALA A 1066 44.91 -2.46 1.57
CA ALA A 1066 45.33 -1.35 0.72
C ALA A 1066 44.28 -0.23 0.78
N GLY A 1067 44.72 1.01 1.02
CA GLY A 1067 43.87 2.17 1.33
C GLY A 1067 44.45 2.97 2.50
N ASP A 1068 43.63 3.77 3.17
CA ASP A 1068 44.08 4.53 4.35
C ASP A 1068 44.51 3.59 5.51
N THR A 1069 45.62 3.94 6.14
CA THR A 1069 46.18 3.24 7.30
C THR A 1069 46.10 4.04 8.61
N SER A 1070 45.57 5.28 8.59
CA SER A 1070 45.54 6.19 9.74
C SER A 1070 44.80 5.62 10.96
N SER A 1071 43.74 4.83 10.74
CA SER A 1071 42.95 4.14 11.76
C SER A 1071 43.28 2.64 11.82
N ALA A 1072 42.88 1.99 12.92
CA ALA A 1072 42.90 0.53 13.01
C ALA A 1072 41.71 -0.07 12.25
N LEU A 1073 41.90 -1.22 11.60
CA LEU A 1073 40.89 -1.95 10.85
C LEU A 1073 40.73 -3.36 11.43
N THR A 1074 39.59 -3.63 12.06
CA THR A 1074 39.22 -4.99 12.47
C THR A 1074 38.64 -5.74 11.28
N VAL A 1075 39.26 -6.86 10.91
CA VAL A 1075 38.81 -7.75 9.83
C VAL A 1075 38.25 -9.02 10.45
N ASN A 1076 36.96 -9.26 10.25
CA ASN A 1076 36.29 -10.50 10.65
C ASN A 1076 36.50 -11.57 9.57
N TYR A 1077 36.68 -12.83 9.96
CA TYR A 1077 36.84 -13.96 9.04
C TYR A 1077 36.21 -15.23 9.61
N SER A 1078 35.70 -16.07 8.72
CA SER A 1078 35.22 -17.42 9.03
C SER A 1078 36.28 -18.47 8.70
N LEU A 1079 36.34 -19.52 9.52
CA LEU A 1079 37.17 -20.69 9.29
C LEU A 1079 36.28 -21.84 8.83
N GLY A 1080 36.76 -22.62 7.85
CA GLY A 1080 36.02 -23.75 7.30
C GLY A 1080 36.96 -24.76 6.64
N GLY A 1081 36.48 -26.00 6.53
CA GLY A 1081 37.27 -27.14 6.05
C GLY A 1081 36.77 -28.43 6.70
N THR A 1082 37.51 -29.52 6.52
CA THR A 1082 37.26 -30.77 7.26
C THR A 1082 37.81 -30.71 8.68
N ALA A 1083 38.80 -29.84 8.95
CA ALA A 1083 39.41 -29.67 10.26
C ALA A 1083 38.65 -28.65 11.13
N GLN A 1084 38.44 -28.97 12.40
CA GLN A 1084 37.60 -28.25 13.36
C GLN A 1084 38.41 -27.32 14.28
N ASN A 1085 38.01 -26.04 14.30
CA ASN A 1085 38.64 -25.01 15.13
C ASN A 1085 38.50 -25.29 16.63
N GLY A 1086 39.62 -25.37 17.35
CA GLY A 1086 39.66 -25.71 18.78
C GLY A 1086 39.63 -27.21 19.09
N ILE A 1087 39.62 -28.08 18.07
CA ILE A 1087 39.71 -29.55 18.21
C ILE A 1087 40.98 -30.04 17.50
N ASP A 1088 41.06 -29.88 16.18
CA ASP A 1088 42.19 -30.38 15.37
C ASP A 1088 43.35 -29.36 15.31
N TYR A 1089 43.06 -28.09 15.65
CA TYR A 1089 44.05 -27.03 15.80
C TYR A 1089 43.63 -26.08 16.92
N GLN A 1090 44.61 -25.38 17.51
CA GLN A 1090 44.40 -24.43 18.60
C GLN A 1090 43.32 -23.42 18.23
N GLN A 1091 42.46 -23.06 19.20
CA GLN A 1091 41.34 -22.17 18.98
C GLN A 1091 41.82 -20.82 18.41
N VAL A 1092 41.47 -20.57 17.15
CA VAL A 1092 41.71 -19.31 16.45
C VAL A 1092 40.45 -18.45 16.53
N GLU A 1093 40.62 -17.16 16.83
CA GLU A 1093 39.50 -16.22 16.88
C GLU A 1093 38.90 -15.94 15.49
N THR A 1094 37.69 -15.39 15.42
CA THR A 1094 37.00 -15.09 14.15
C THR A 1094 37.24 -13.65 13.68
N SER A 1095 38.26 -12.97 14.22
CA SER A 1095 38.65 -11.63 13.81
C SER A 1095 40.15 -11.39 14.01
N VAL A 1096 40.69 -10.37 13.34
CA VAL A 1096 42.04 -9.85 13.58
C VAL A 1096 42.06 -8.34 13.32
N THR A 1097 42.73 -7.60 14.18
CA THR A 1097 42.85 -6.14 14.05
C THR A 1097 44.18 -5.77 13.39
N ILE A 1098 44.11 -5.19 12.19
CA ILE A 1098 45.22 -4.48 11.58
C ILE A 1098 45.35 -3.13 12.29
N GLY A 1099 46.40 -2.96 13.09
CA GLY A 1099 46.60 -1.74 13.88
C GLY A 1099 46.75 -0.47 13.03
N ALA A 1100 46.47 0.68 13.62
CA ALA A 1100 46.74 1.98 13.02
C ALA A 1100 48.22 2.08 12.57
N GLY A 1101 48.46 2.60 11.38
CA GLY A 1101 49.77 2.62 10.71
C GLY A 1101 50.28 1.28 10.16
N SER A 1102 49.57 0.17 10.39
CA SER A 1102 49.96 -1.16 9.89
C SER A 1102 49.26 -1.51 8.57
N GLY A 1103 49.98 -2.15 7.65
CA GLY A 1103 49.45 -2.60 6.36
C GLY A 1103 48.83 -4.01 6.38
N SER A 1104 49.11 -4.82 7.40
CA SER A 1104 48.63 -6.21 7.48
C SER A 1104 48.59 -6.73 8.91
N ALA A 1105 47.94 -7.87 9.10
CA ALA A 1105 48.01 -8.71 10.29
C ALA A 1105 48.07 -10.19 9.88
N THR A 1106 48.71 -11.04 10.68
CA THR A 1106 48.88 -12.47 10.40
C THR A 1106 48.16 -13.30 11.45
N VAL A 1107 47.49 -14.36 10.98
CA VAL A 1107 46.82 -15.37 11.79
C VAL A 1107 47.57 -16.69 11.63
N THR A 1108 47.83 -17.38 12.73
CA THR A 1108 48.57 -18.65 12.77
C THR A 1108 47.62 -19.80 13.09
N ILE A 1109 47.73 -20.90 12.34
CA ILE A 1109 47.02 -22.16 12.55
C ILE A 1109 48.01 -23.18 13.12
N THR A 1110 47.90 -23.47 14.42
CA THR A 1110 48.77 -24.43 15.11
C THR A 1110 48.01 -25.74 15.34
N PRO A 1111 48.34 -26.85 14.65
CA PRO A 1111 47.69 -28.15 14.86
C PRO A 1111 47.78 -28.66 16.29
N ILE A 1112 46.84 -29.51 16.68
CA ILE A 1112 46.84 -30.25 17.94
C ILE A 1112 47.15 -31.72 17.62
N ASP A 1113 48.25 -32.24 18.19
CA ASP A 1113 48.59 -33.66 18.12
C ASP A 1113 47.64 -34.47 19.03
N ASP A 1114 46.57 -35.03 18.44
CA ASP A 1114 45.53 -35.79 19.13
C ASP A 1114 45.76 -37.32 19.11
N ASN A 1115 46.75 -37.79 18.33
CA ASN A 1115 47.13 -39.19 18.10
C ASN A 1115 46.12 -40.05 17.32
N GLU A 1116 45.14 -39.47 16.62
CA GLU A 1116 44.34 -40.19 15.61
C GLU A 1116 45.09 -40.23 14.25
N MET A 1117 44.86 -41.25 13.41
CA MET A 1117 45.60 -41.52 12.15
C MET A 1117 44.71 -41.57 10.91
#